data_AF-A0A918TEU2-F1
#
_entry.id   AF-A0A918TEU2-F1
#
_cell.length_a   1.000
_cell.length_b   1.000
_cell.length_c   1.000
_cell.angle_alpha   90.00
_cell.angle_beta   90.00
_cell.angle_gamma   90.00
#
_symmetry.space_group_name_H-M   'P 1'
#
loop_
_entity.id
_entity.type
_entity.pdbx_description
1 polymer ?
#
loop_
_entity_poly.entity_id
_entity_poly.type
_entity_poly.pdbx_seq_one_letter_code
_entity_poly.pdbx_strand_id
1 'polypeptide(L)'
;MPKSEVVSCNRCGIQSSPHWTTGDATEYVCGLCEPPKGSLGQSHRILKLVALIATAIAGFILQTCSYQKIAEQRQIGRIPQTKVVAAVPGEVNLTGRARQADQGRILNSPDTRTQCFYYRYTKEREEKDSDGDTRWVTVEDRTRYVPFDLDDTTGLMRIRPSKEVSFNIPVSHQRRSGKYRYTEYRLEPANRIFVFGFLAEKDNPVVTFQQKGDYHPLISKETELGERHSRAVGSIWLCWLGLGGFAIASSMLFSLLGFHRILVFFGMLSLIVSGALLFQGVTMMATDLTKSQSRVLRQEKVVRELIQEELGAQNIPWDGDWQKLGNLSDYRELSGKARTRLRRVRIDLATATLRSNAQAESFPYNWVRPFVGIDRPPEIPLPERDEEFRQKLETEFTKAKISGVSGIIGTVLAGLFGLGSLFFGFRKVQYKRFIENLPTTPAAGVTYGLTEAHGLIDTLPATTELHTPLAHLPAVAYHYVIKEKRGSGKNAKWVVIRDEKERIPFLCRDRSGSIPVDPTGAQVDAWRVETRREGRLQHTEKCLHLGEPVHVMGYAQLDPKTGDRLHLAQSDEPKKWSGAPFLLSGFQESHLLRRSGLAAATILNLTFAAVLFAGLMIFGVLGSFNPASYLAAALIGPLLMIGIAITIHYNDLVFLRQRARRNWSNIDVALQKRNDLIKPLQEVAASTLEHEKTLQTKLAELRSERPNDAGDLSPELRDSHQAARDIIALAEDYPDLGAGRTLGKLAKELVQCENEIAFTSEGYNDAVETYNTRIASFPDLILAKLTGFREMALLTHAPERIEMPKVFLG
;
A
#
# COMPACT_ATOMS: atom_id res chain seq x y z
N MET A 1 16.84 -2.51 -63.69
CA MET A 1 16.74 -2.24 -62.24
C MET A 1 15.27 -2.00 -61.93
N PRO A 2 14.61 -2.79 -61.07
CA PRO A 2 13.24 -2.48 -60.68
C PRO A 2 13.26 -1.25 -59.77
N LYS A 3 12.35 -0.31 -60.00
CA LYS A 3 12.13 0.86 -59.14
C LYS A 3 11.60 0.35 -57.79
N SER A 4 12.26 0.67 -56.68
CA SER A 4 11.69 0.51 -55.34
C SER A 4 10.56 1.53 -55.18
N GLU A 5 9.31 1.07 -55.14
CA GLU A 5 8.17 1.93 -54.83
C GLU A 5 8.12 2.19 -53.31
N VAL A 6 8.14 3.47 -52.94
CA VAL A 6 7.97 3.93 -51.56
C VAL A 6 6.50 3.76 -51.18
N VAL A 7 6.21 2.89 -50.22
CA VAL A 7 4.86 2.71 -49.67
C VAL A 7 4.63 3.74 -48.58
N SER A 8 3.55 4.54 -48.70
CA SER A 8 3.17 5.56 -47.72
C SER A 8 1.88 5.16 -47.01
N CYS A 9 1.83 5.32 -45.67
CA CYS A 9 0.60 5.11 -44.90
C CYS A 9 -0.14 6.43 -44.70
N ASN A 10 -1.37 6.52 -45.24
CA ASN A 10 -2.23 7.70 -45.15
C ASN A 10 -2.68 8.06 -43.72
N ARG A 11 -2.44 7.19 -42.72
CA ARG A 11 -2.86 7.41 -41.32
C ARG A 11 -1.77 8.02 -40.44
N CYS A 12 -0.50 7.67 -40.66
CA CYS A 12 0.64 8.17 -39.89
C CYS A 12 1.63 9.00 -40.74
N GLY A 13 1.47 9.03 -42.07
CA GLY A 13 2.31 9.79 -43.00
C GLY A 13 3.73 9.25 -43.17
N ILE A 14 4.01 8.04 -42.69
CA ILE A 14 5.36 7.44 -42.70
C ILE A 14 5.58 6.73 -44.04
N GLN A 15 6.75 6.96 -44.64
CA GLN A 15 7.24 6.34 -45.87
C GLN A 15 8.24 5.23 -45.55
N SER A 16 8.16 4.09 -46.25
CA SER A 16 9.13 3.00 -46.11
C SER A 16 10.51 3.40 -46.65
N SER A 17 11.59 2.92 -46.03
CA SER A 17 12.96 3.06 -46.55
C SER A 17 13.13 2.36 -47.92
N PRO A 18 14.01 2.86 -48.82
CA PRO A 18 14.22 2.26 -50.15
C PRO A 18 14.82 0.85 -50.16
N HIS A 19 15.19 0.30 -49.00
CA HIS A 19 15.79 -1.03 -48.85
C HIS A 19 14.78 -2.19 -48.77
N TRP A 20 13.48 -1.93 -48.84
CA TRP A 20 12.43 -2.95 -48.67
C TRP A 20 11.77 -3.32 -50.00
N THR A 21 11.50 -4.62 -50.21
CA THR A 21 10.70 -5.12 -51.34
C THR A 21 9.21 -4.88 -51.08
N THR A 22 8.45 -4.64 -52.16
CA THR A 22 7.07 -4.11 -52.14
C THR A 22 6.05 -4.97 -51.38
N GLY A 23 6.30 -6.27 -51.19
CA GLY A 23 5.41 -7.17 -50.44
C GLY A 23 5.48 -6.98 -48.91
N ASP A 24 6.70 -6.86 -48.36
CA ASP A 24 6.92 -6.75 -46.92
C ASP A 24 6.58 -5.35 -46.38
N ALA A 25 6.73 -4.32 -47.21
CA ALA A 25 6.50 -2.92 -46.84
C ALA A 25 5.02 -2.59 -46.51
N THR A 26 4.05 -3.15 -47.24
CA THR A 26 2.62 -2.88 -47.01
C THR A 26 2.08 -3.48 -45.72
N GLU A 27 2.51 -4.70 -45.36
CA GLU A 27 2.10 -5.36 -44.12
C GLU A 27 2.79 -4.73 -42.90
N TYR A 28 4.07 -4.32 -43.03
CA TYR A 28 4.81 -3.61 -41.99
C TYR A 28 4.23 -2.22 -41.70
N VAL A 29 3.99 -1.39 -42.72
CA VAL A 29 3.59 0.01 -42.50
C VAL A 29 2.15 0.10 -41.96
N CYS A 30 1.28 -0.86 -42.28
CA CYS A 30 -0.09 -0.92 -41.74
C CYS A 30 -0.13 -1.56 -40.33
N GLY A 31 0.76 -2.53 -40.05
CA GLY A 31 0.95 -3.14 -38.72
C GLY A 31 1.54 -2.21 -37.65
N LEU A 32 2.19 -1.11 -38.06
CA LEU A 32 2.73 -0.07 -37.16
C LEU A 32 1.66 0.73 -36.40
N CYS A 33 0.38 0.63 -36.76
CA CYS A 33 -0.71 1.38 -36.12
C CYS A 33 -1.40 0.64 -34.96
N GLU A 34 -1.23 -0.68 -34.81
CA GLU A 34 -1.77 -1.42 -33.67
C GLU A 34 -0.81 -2.54 -33.23
N PRO A 35 -0.27 -2.53 -31.99
CA PRO A 35 0.38 -3.73 -31.46
C PRO A 35 -0.67 -4.86 -31.38
N PRO A 36 -0.29 -6.13 -31.58
CA PRO A 36 -1.24 -7.22 -31.66
C PRO A 36 -2.06 -7.28 -30.37
N LYS A 37 -3.37 -7.00 -30.48
CA LYS A 37 -4.36 -7.31 -29.44
C LYS A 37 -4.45 -8.83 -29.36
N GLY A 38 -3.53 -9.44 -28.61
CA GLY A 38 -3.56 -10.87 -28.36
C GLY A 38 -4.91 -11.27 -27.77
N SER A 39 -5.54 -12.29 -28.36
CA SER A 39 -6.74 -12.99 -27.87
C SER A 39 -6.60 -13.49 -26.41
N LEU A 40 -5.40 -13.46 -25.85
CA LEU A 40 -5.04 -13.65 -24.44
C LEU A 40 -5.62 -12.57 -23.48
N GLY A 41 -6.01 -11.41 -23.99
CA GLY A 41 -6.47 -10.28 -23.16
C GLY A 41 -7.80 -10.53 -22.42
N GLN A 42 -8.72 -11.30 -23.02
CA GLN A 42 -10.05 -11.55 -22.43
C GLN A 42 -10.00 -12.64 -21.36
N SER A 43 -9.27 -13.74 -21.61
CA SER A 43 -9.07 -14.82 -20.64
C SER A 43 -8.35 -14.35 -19.37
N HIS A 44 -7.35 -13.47 -19.51
CA HIS A 44 -6.65 -12.87 -18.37
C HIS A 44 -7.52 -11.92 -17.55
N ARG A 45 -8.47 -11.20 -18.18
CA ARG A 45 -9.42 -10.34 -17.44
C ARG A 45 -10.39 -11.17 -16.61
N ILE A 46 -10.94 -12.26 -17.17
CA ILE A 46 -11.84 -13.16 -16.46
C ILE A 46 -11.11 -13.81 -15.27
N LEU A 47 -9.89 -14.32 -15.48
CA LEU A 47 -9.09 -14.90 -14.39
C LEU A 47 -8.82 -13.89 -13.27
N LYS A 48 -8.49 -12.64 -13.61
CA LYS A 48 -8.30 -11.56 -12.63
C LYS A 48 -9.58 -11.22 -11.88
N LEU A 49 -10.73 -11.24 -12.54
CA LEU A 49 -12.03 -11.01 -11.91
C LEU A 49 -12.38 -12.14 -10.92
N VAL A 50 -12.17 -13.39 -11.31
CA VAL A 50 -12.36 -14.55 -10.41
C VAL A 50 -11.42 -14.45 -9.21
N ALA A 51 -10.14 -14.13 -9.44
CA ALA A 51 -9.18 -13.94 -8.36
C ALA A 51 -9.56 -12.77 -7.42
N LEU A 52 -10.06 -11.65 -7.97
CA LEU A 52 -10.58 -10.52 -7.20
C LEU A 52 -11.71 -10.97 -6.26
N ILE A 53 -12.72 -11.64 -6.80
CA ILE A 53 -13.89 -12.10 -6.03
C ILE A 53 -13.45 -13.10 -4.96
N ALA A 54 -12.60 -14.08 -5.30
CA ALA A 54 -12.09 -15.06 -4.37
C ALA A 54 -11.28 -14.40 -3.22
N THR A 55 -10.44 -13.43 -3.53
CA THR A 55 -9.64 -12.70 -2.53
C THR A 55 -10.52 -11.84 -1.63
N ALA A 56 -11.55 -11.18 -2.17
CA ALA A 56 -12.51 -10.41 -1.39
C ALA A 56 -13.34 -11.29 -0.44
N ILE A 57 -13.81 -12.46 -0.90
CA ILE A 57 -14.53 -13.43 -0.08
C ILE A 57 -13.61 -13.98 1.02
N ALA A 58 -12.38 -14.36 0.69
CA ALA A 58 -11.41 -14.82 1.69
C ALA A 58 -11.12 -13.73 2.74
N GLY A 59 -10.97 -12.47 2.30
CA GLY A 59 -10.84 -11.31 3.18
C GLY A 59 -12.02 -11.16 4.13
N PHE A 60 -13.25 -11.27 3.62
CA PHE A 60 -14.47 -11.22 4.42
C PHE A 60 -14.56 -12.36 5.44
N ILE A 61 -14.25 -13.60 5.04
CA ILE A 61 -14.24 -14.76 5.94
C ILE A 61 -13.23 -14.53 7.08
N LEU A 62 -12.00 -14.12 6.77
CA LEU A 62 -10.98 -13.83 7.78
C LEU A 62 -11.42 -12.71 8.73
N GLN A 63 -12.09 -11.69 8.21
CA GLN A 63 -12.63 -10.58 8.99
C GLN A 63 -13.74 -11.04 9.95
N THR A 64 -14.63 -11.94 9.50
CA THR A 64 -15.65 -12.55 10.36
C THR A 64 -15.05 -13.46 11.44
N CYS A 65 -14.04 -14.26 11.11
CA CYS A 65 -13.31 -15.07 12.09
C CYS A 65 -12.58 -14.20 13.13
N SER A 66 -11.99 -13.07 12.69
CA SER A 66 -11.40 -12.08 13.59
C SER A 66 -12.45 -11.54 14.57
N TYR A 67 -13.60 -11.10 14.05
CA TYR A 67 -14.72 -10.60 14.85
C TYR A 67 -15.16 -11.61 15.91
N GLN A 68 -15.29 -12.88 15.53
CA GLN A 68 -15.68 -13.95 16.45
C GLN A 68 -14.68 -14.11 17.61
N LYS A 69 -13.36 -14.11 17.33
CA LYS A 69 -12.34 -14.19 18.40
C LYS A 69 -12.38 -12.99 19.35
N ILE A 70 -12.67 -11.79 18.84
CA ILE A 70 -12.82 -10.59 19.66
C ILE A 70 -14.07 -10.71 20.52
N ALA A 71 -15.19 -11.15 19.93
CA ALA A 71 -16.43 -11.37 20.65
C ALA A 71 -16.23 -12.35 21.82
N GLU A 72 -15.53 -13.47 21.60
CA GLU A 72 -15.18 -14.43 22.65
C GLU A 72 -14.29 -13.80 23.74
N GLN A 73 -13.25 -13.05 23.36
CA GLN A 73 -12.39 -12.34 24.30
C GLN A 73 -13.18 -11.35 25.17
N ARG A 74 -14.13 -10.64 24.57
CA ARG A 74 -14.99 -9.66 25.27
C ARG A 74 -16.05 -10.34 26.12
N GLN A 75 -16.56 -11.52 25.73
CA GLN A 75 -17.47 -12.30 26.56
C GLN A 75 -16.79 -12.69 27.88
N ILE A 76 -15.56 -13.23 27.82
CA ILE A 76 -14.78 -13.56 29.01
C ILE A 76 -14.57 -12.31 29.88
N GLY A 77 -14.20 -11.18 29.28
CA GLY A 77 -13.96 -9.93 30.02
C GLY A 77 -15.21 -9.24 30.60
N ARG A 78 -16.42 -9.57 30.14
CA ARG A 78 -17.69 -8.97 30.63
C ARG A 78 -18.24 -9.69 31.86
N ILE A 79 -17.94 -10.96 32.03
CA ILE A 79 -18.43 -11.75 33.16
C ILE A 79 -17.37 -11.68 34.25
N PRO A 80 -17.61 -10.90 35.33
CA PRO A 80 -16.65 -10.80 36.40
C PRO A 80 -16.48 -12.17 37.04
N GLN A 81 -15.25 -12.44 37.49
CA GLN A 81 -14.96 -13.62 38.26
C GLN A 81 -15.77 -13.59 39.56
N THR A 82 -16.60 -14.61 39.77
CA THR A 82 -17.42 -14.79 40.98
C THR A 82 -16.81 -15.86 41.87
N LYS A 83 -17.02 -15.71 43.18
CA LYS A 83 -16.73 -16.79 44.15
C LYS A 83 -17.88 -17.79 44.16
N VAL A 84 -17.60 -19.03 44.49
CA VAL A 84 -18.59 -20.12 44.54
C VAL A 84 -19.79 -19.76 45.44
N VAL A 85 -19.55 -19.13 46.59
CA VAL A 85 -20.62 -18.69 47.51
C VAL A 85 -21.59 -17.66 46.90
N ALA A 86 -21.13 -16.89 45.92
CA ALA A 86 -21.89 -15.80 45.28
C ALA A 86 -22.44 -16.19 43.90
N ALA A 87 -22.21 -17.41 43.45
CA ALA A 87 -22.67 -17.86 42.15
C ALA A 87 -24.21 -17.99 42.15
N VAL A 88 -24.83 -17.42 41.13
CA VAL A 88 -26.29 -17.50 40.88
C VAL A 88 -26.55 -18.25 39.57
N PRO A 89 -27.71 -18.91 39.41
CA PRO A 89 -28.08 -19.56 38.16
C PRO A 89 -27.92 -18.60 36.97
N GLY A 90 -27.19 -19.02 35.93
CA GLY A 90 -26.77 -18.13 34.84
C GLY A 90 -25.33 -18.34 34.40
N GLU A 91 -24.81 -17.41 33.60
CA GLU A 91 -23.41 -17.45 33.15
C GLU A 91 -22.44 -17.12 34.30
N VAL A 92 -21.49 -18.03 34.57
CA VAL A 92 -20.54 -17.91 35.68
C VAL A 92 -19.08 -18.01 35.22
N ASN A 93 -18.23 -17.20 35.84
CA ASN A 93 -16.77 -17.21 35.68
C ASN A 93 -16.16 -17.60 37.04
N LEU A 94 -15.67 -18.84 37.15
CA LEU A 94 -15.15 -19.39 38.39
C LEU A 94 -13.67 -19.77 38.24
N THR A 95 -12.93 -19.64 39.33
CA THR A 95 -11.56 -20.17 39.42
C THR A 95 -11.38 -20.94 40.71
N GLY A 96 -10.70 -22.07 40.65
CA GLY A 96 -10.45 -22.90 41.81
C GLY A 96 -9.48 -24.02 41.51
N ARG A 97 -9.28 -24.90 42.49
CA ARG A 97 -8.52 -26.14 42.31
C ARG A 97 -9.49 -27.26 41.97
N ALA A 98 -9.14 -28.05 40.95
CA ALA A 98 -9.93 -29.23 40.62
C ALA A 98 -9.74 -30.31 41.70
N ARG A 99 -10.83 -30.77 42.29
CA ARG A 99 -10.90 -31.86 43.26
C ARG A 99 -11.77 -32.98 42.73
N GLN A 100 -11.54 -34.19 43.24
CA GLN A 100 -12.38 -35.31 42.91
C GLN A 100 -13.78 -35.09 43.46
N ALA A 101 -14.78 -35.33 42.61
CA ALA A 101 -16.18 -35.29 42.99
C ALA A 101 -16.51 -36.40 44.00
N ASP A 102 -17.39 -36.13 44.96
CA ASP A 102 -17.93 -37.18 45.85
C ASP A 102 -18.54 -38.32 45.03
N GLN A 103 -18.05 -39.55 45.28
CA GLN A 103 -18.35 -40.77 44.52
C GLN A 103 -18.02 -40.71 43.00
N GLY A 104 -17.24 -39.71 42.58
CA GLY A 104 -16.84 -39.49 41.19
C GLY A 104 -15.71 -40.44 40.76
N ARG A 105 -15.84 -41.02 39.56
CA ARG A 105 -14.77 -41.82 38.92
C ARG A 105 -13.61 -40.90 38.54
N ILE A 106 -12.38 -41.37 38.73
CA ILE A 106 -11.17 -40.72 38.19
C ILE A 106 -10.69 -41.48 36.94
N LEU A 107 -10.14 -40.76 35.97
CA LEU A 107 -9.58 -41.35 34.75
C LEU A 107 -8.07 -41.58 34.92
N ASN A 108 -7.55 -42.57 34.20
CA ASN A 108 -6.10 -42.72 34.02
C ASN A 108 -5.76 -42.42 32.56
N SER A 109 -4.74 -41.58 32.35
CA SER A 109 -4.28 -41.23 31.01
C SER A 109 -3.71 -42.47 30.28
N PRO A 110 -3.86 -42.60 28.95
CA PRO A 110 -3.49 -43.82 28.23
C PRO A 110 -2.01 -44.20 28.26
N ASP A 111 -1.10 -43.22 28.16
CA ASP A 111 0.34 -43.42 28.03
C ASP A 111 1.02 -43.46 29.39
N THR A 112 0.83 -42.41 30.19
CA THR A 112 1.50 -42.23 31.49
C THR A 112 0.73 -42.82 32.67
N ARG A 113 -0.52 -43.27 32.47
CA ARG A 113 -1.41 -43.80 33.52
C ARG A 113 -1.61 -42.85 34.71
N THR A 114 -1.46 -41.55 34.48
CA THR A 114 -1.62 -40.52 35.51
C THR A 114 -3.10 -40.26 35.76
N GLN A 115 -3.48 -40.10 37.03
CA GLN A 115 -4.84 -39.80 37.44
C GLN A 115 -5.26 -38.39 36.98
N CYS A 116 -6.42 -38.30 36.33
CA CYS A 116 -6.92 -37.06 35.74
C CYS A 116 -8.46 -37.02 35.67
N PHE A 117 -9.02 -35.81 35.57
CA PHE A 117 -10.44 -35.58 35.31
C PHE A 117 -10.74 -35.41 33.81
N TYR A 118 -9.75 -35.02 33.03
CA TYR A 118 -9.81 -34.94 31.58
C TYR A 118 -8.47 -35.39 30.99
N TYR A 119 -8.55 -36.11 29.88
CA TYR A 119 -7.41 -36.23 28.99
C TYR A 119 -7.82 -36.12 27.52
N ARG A 120 -6.92 -35.56 26.71
CA ARG A 120 -6.85 -35.79 25.27
C ARG A 120 -5.52 -36.46 24.96
N TYR A 121 -5.58 -37.54 24.21
CA TYR A 121 -4.43 -38.33 23.82
C TYR A 121 -4.39 -38.42 22.29
N THR A 122 -3.31 -37.94 21.70
CA THR A 122 -3.07 -38.06 20.27
C THR A 122 -1.86 -38.95 19.99
N LYS A 123 -2.06 -39.94 19.13
CA LYS A 123 -0.99 -40.76 18.55
C LYS A 123 -0.87 -40.38 17.08
N GLU A 124 0.29 -39.87 16.71
CA GLU A 124 0.58 -39.42 15.35
C GLU A 124 1.69 -40.28 14.77
N ARG A 125 1.59 -40.61 13.48
CA ARG A 125 2.60 -41.34 12.73
C ARG A 125 3.29 -40.39 11.77
N GLU A 126 4.61 -40.47 11.73
CA GLU A 126 5.45 -39.79 10.76
C GLU A 126 5.31 -40.50 9.41
N GLU A 127 4.79 -39.78 8.42
CA GLU A 127 4.73 -40.20 7.02
C GLU A 127 5.66 -39.32 6.21
N LYS A 128 6.36 -39.92 5.24
CA LYS A 128 7.08 -39.18 4.20
C LYS A 128 6.20 -39.15 2.96
N ASP A 129 6.05 -37.97 2.38
CA ASP A 129 5.42 -37.86 1.07
C ASP A 129 6.38 -38.30 -0.05
N SER A 130 5.88 -38.27 -1.30
CA SER A 130 6.65 -38.61 -2.50
C SER A 130 7.85 -37.68 -2.75
N ASP A 131 7.86 -36.51 -2.13
CA ASP A 131 8.90 -35.49 -2.30
C ASP A 131 9.97 -35.57 -1.18
N GLY A 132 9.77 -36.44 -0.19
CA GLY A 132 10.70 -36.70 0.92
C GLY A 132 10.42 -35.91 2.19
N ASP A 133 9.39 -35.06 2.19
CA ASP A 133 9.01 -34.22 3.33
C ASP A 133 8.24 -35.04 4.37
N THR A 134 8.61 -34.88 5.64
CA THR A 134 7.96 -35.58 6.76
C THR A 134 6.78 -34.78 7.28
N ARG A 135 5.63 -35.44 7.42
CA ARG A 135 4.44 -34.90 8.09
C ARG A 135 3.94 -35.86 9.16
N TRP A 136 3.34 -35.30 10.21
CA TRP A 136 2.67 -36.07 11.25
C TRP A 136 1.20 -36.26 10.86
N VAL A 137 0.75 -37.51 10.82
CA VAL A 137 -0.64 -37.88 10.56
C VAL A 137 -1.24 -38.48 11.81
N THR A 138 -2.36 -37.92 12.29
CA THR A 138 -3.07 -38.42 13.46
C THR A 138 -3.66 -39.80 13.17
N VAL A 139 -3.17 -40.81 13.88
CA VAL A 139 -3.65 -42.20 13.81
C VAL A 139 -4.76 -42.45 14.82
N GLU A 140 -4.65 -41.80 15.98
CA GLU A 140 -5.58 -41.96 17.09
C GLU A 140 -5.73 -40.63 17.82
N ASP A 141 -6.97 -40.18 18.01
CA ASP A 141 -7.31 -39.05 18.88
C ASP A 141 -8.43 -39.50 19.82
N ARG A 142 -8.12 -39.59 21.12
CA ARG A 142 -9.07 -39.99 22.15
C ARG A 142 -9.20 -38.88 23.17
N THR A 143 -10.43 -38.44 23.40
CA THR A 143 -10.76 -37.48 24.45
C THR A 143 -11.74 -38.12 25.43
N ARG A 144 -11.45 -38.03 26.74
CA ARG A 144 -12.36 -38.42 27.81
C ARG A 144 -12.35 -37.39 28.94
N TYR A 145 -13.50 -37.25 29.60
CA TYR A 145 -13.69 -36.40 30.76
C TYR A 145 -14.68 -37.03 31.73
N VAL A 146 -14.58 -36.65 33.01
CA VAL A 146 -15.48 -37.03 34.09
C VAL A 146 -15.87 -35.77 34.88
N PRO A 147 -17.03 -35.78 35.57
CA PRO A 147 -17.39 -34.71 36.50
C PRO A 147 -16.37 -34.59 37.64
N PHE A 148 -16.12 -33.37 38.09
CA PHE A 148 -15.19 -33.06 39.18
C PHE A 148 -15.70 -31.84 39.96
N ASP A 149 -15.16 -31.60 41.15
CA ASP A 149 -15.51 -30.45 41.99
C ASP A 149 -14.46 -29.34 41.85
N LEU A 150 -14.93 -28.10 41.73
CA LEU A 150 -14.09 -26.91 41.75
C LEU A 150 -14.10 -26.35 43.18
N ASP A 151 -12.93 -26.38 43.81
CA ASP A 151 -12.72 -25.86 45.16
C ASP A 151 -12.18 -24.43 45.09
N ASP A 152 -12.98 -23.48 45.56
CA ASP A 152 -12.51 -22.14 45.90
C ASP A 152 -12.54 -21.94 47.42
N THR A 153 -11.87 -20.91 47.93
CA THR A 153 -11.79 -20.64 49.38
C THR A 153 -13.16 -20.41 50.05
N THR A 154 -14.24 -20.32 49.29
CA THR A 154 -15.60 -20.04 49.76
C THR A 154 -16.54 -21.26 49.66
N GLY A 155 -16.19 -22.28 48.88
CA GLY A 155 -16.99 -23.50 48.75
C GLY A 155 -16.56 -24.42 47.60
N LEU A 156 -17.30 -25.54 47.48
CA LEU A 156 -17.16 -26.52 46.40
C LEU A 156 -18.29 -26.34 45.38
N MET A 157 -17.94 -26.40 44.08
CA MET A 157 -18.89 -26.30 42.98
C MET A 157 -18.71 -27.47 42.02
N ARG A 158 -19.78 -28.24 41.77
CA ARG A 158 -19.74 -29.39 40.86
C ARG A 158 -19.66 -28.92 39.41
N ILE A 159 -18.65 -29.39 38.68
CA ILE A 159 -18.47 -29.14 37.25
C ILE A 159 -18.82 -30.42 36.48
N ARG A 160 -19.74 -30.31 35.52
CA ARG A 160 -20.14 -31.41 34.64
C ARG A 160 -19.75 -31.09 33.19
N PRO A 161 -18.54 -31.50 32.75
CA PRO A 161 -18.11 -31.27 31.37
C PRO A 161 -19.02 -31.98 30.36
N SER A 162 -19.22 -31.36 29.20
CA SER A 162 -19.99 -31.90 28.07
C SER A 162 -19.16 -31.89 26.79
N LYS A 163 -19.75 -32.27 25.64
CA LYS A 163 -19.07 -32.13 24.34
C LYS A 163 -18.96 -30.68 23.86
N GLU A 164 -19.81 -29.76 24.35
CA GLU A 164 -19.77 -28.36 23.94
C GLU A 164 -18.64 -27.56 24.61
N VAL A 165 -18.06 -28.06 25.72
CA VAL A 165 -17.00 -27.34 26.43
C VAL A 165 -15.68 -27.44 25.69
N SER A 166 -15.04 -26.29 25.49
CA SER A 166 -13.69 -26.22 24.97
C SER A 166 -12.69 -26.41 26.11
N PHE A 167 -11.74 -27.32 25.94
CA PHE A 167 -10.65 -27.53 26.89
C PHE A 167 -9.37 -26.87 26.39
N ASN A 168 -8.86 -25.86 27.10
CA ASN A 168 -7.52 -25.32 26.86
C ASN A 168 -6.55 -25.83 27.94
N ILE A 169 -6.00 -27.01 27.67
CA ILE A 169 -5.05 -27.69 28.55
C ILE A 169 -3.73 -27.80 27.78
N PRO A 170 -2.61 -27.27 28.29
CA PRO A 170 -1.32 -27.38 27.61
C PRO A 170 -0.83 -28.84 27.60
N VAL A 171 0.13 -29.15 26.72
CA VAL A 171 0.75 -30.49 26.65
C VAL A 171 1.31 -30.85 28.03
N SER A 172 0.83 -31.95 28.58
CA SER A 172 1.29 -32.49 29.88
C SER A 172 2.45 -33.43 29.71
N HIS A 173 2.45 -34.25 28.65
CA HIS A 173 3.50 -35.20 28.35
C HIS A 173 3.58 -35.45 26.85
N GLN A 174 4.80 -35.54 26.32
CA GLN A 174 5.03 -35.92 24.93
C GLN A 174 6.24 -36.86 24.84
N ARG A 175 6.07 -37.99 24.15
CA ARG A 175 7.18 -38.89 23.84
C ARG A 175 7.16 -39.32 22.38
N ARG A 176 8.33 -39.67 21.86
CA ARG A 176 8.49 -40.28 20.53
C ARG A 176 8.98 -41.72 20.70
N SER A 177 8.40 -42.64 19.93
CA SER A 177 8.82 -44.04 19.88
C SER A 177 8.80 -44.51 18.44
N GLY A 178 9.99 -44.65 17.83
CA GLY A 178 10.14 -44.91 16.41
C GLY A 178 9.48 -43.81 15.55
N LYS A 179 8.61 -44.21 14.62
CA LYS A 179 7.84 -43.31 13.74
C LYS A 179 6.59 -42.71 14.39
N TYR A 180 6.35 -42.96 15.68
CA TYR A 180 5.15 -42.49 16.36
C TYR A 180 5.48 -41.40 17.39
N ARG A 181 4.61 -40.39 17.47
CA ARG A 181 4.59 -39.35 18.49
C ARG A 181 3.31 -39.50 19.32
N TYR A 182 3.48 -39.55 20.63
CA TYR A 182 2.42 -39.70 21.61
C TYR A 182 2.35 -38.41 22.40
N THR A 183 1.20 -37.74 22.40
CA THR A 183 1.00 -36.47 23.10
C THR A 183 -0.21 -36.58 24.00
N GLU A 184 -0.05 -36.21 25.27
CA GLU A 184 -1.11 -36.18 26.28
C GLU A 184 -1.34 -34.75 26.79
N TYR A 185 -2.61 -34.39 26.88
CA TYR A 185 -3.12 -33.18 27.52
C TYR A 185 -3.98 -33.63 28.68
N ARG A 186 -3.66 -33.26 29.92
CA ARG A 186 -4.31 -33.81 31.12
C ARG A 186 -4.73 -32.72 32.09
N LEU A 187 -5.93 -32.87 32.66
CA LEU A 187 -6.38 -32.11 33.81
C LEU A 187 -6.26 -32.97 35.07
N GLU A 188 -5.26 -32.68 35.89
CA GLU A 188 -4.90 -33.48 37.08
C GLU A 188 -5.59 -32.93 38.35
N PRO A 189 -5.76 -33.77 39.39
CA PRO A 189 -6.18 -33.29 40.70
C PRO A 189 -5.28 -32.16 41.24
N ALA A 190 -5.87 -31.24 41.99
CA ALA A 190 -5.24 -30.04 42.54
C ALA A 190 -4.78 -28.98 41.52
N ASN A 191 -4.90 -29.23 40.21
CA ASN A 191 -4.62 -28.21 39.20
C ASN A 191 -5.55 -27.01 39.41
N ARG A 192 -4.96 -25.81 39.39
CA ARG A 192 -5.72 -24.56 39.36
C ARG A 192 -6.27 -24.38 37.95
N ILE A 193 -7.57 -24.14 37.86
CA ILE A 193 -8.27 -23.96 36.59
C ILE A 193 -9.20 -22.76 36.62
N PHE A 194 -9.47 -22.28 35.41
CA PHE A 194 -10.46 -21.30 35.07
C PHE A 194 -11.63 -22.02 34.37
N VAL A 195 -12.85 -21.80 34.84
CA VAL A 195 -14.08 -22.39 34.30
C VAL A 195 -15.05 -21.30 33.92
N PHE A 196 -15.46 -21.31 32.66
CA PHE A 196 -16.47 -20.41 32.11
C PHE A 196 -17.63 -21.24 31.58
N GLY A 197 -18.74 -21.20 32.32
CA GLY A 197 -19.86 -22.13 32.15
C GLY A 197 -21.20 -21.52 32.53
N PHE A 198 -22.23 -22.35 32.53
CA PHE A 198 -23.57 -21.98 32.97
C PHE A 198 -23.94 -22.74 34.25
N LEU A 199 -24.23 -22.02 35.32
CA LEU A 199 -24.70 -22.62 36.57
C LEU A 199 -26.18 -23.00 36.42
N ALA A 200 -26.45 -24.31 36.42
CA ALA A 200 -27.78 -24.89 36.34
C ALA A 200 -28.33 -25.21 37.75
N GLU A 201 -29.65 -25.07 37.89
CA GLU A 201 -30.47 -25.37 39.07
C GLU A 201 -30.11 -24.63 40.38
N LYS A 202 -31.13 -24.37 41.21
CA LYS A 202 -31.02 -23.58 42.44
C LYS A 202 -30.61 -24.43 43.65
N ASP A 203 -31.12 -25.66 43.72
CA ASP A 203 -30.96 -26.56 44.89
C ASP A 203 -29.72 -27.45 44.82
N ASN A 204 -29.32 -27.86 43.61
CA ASN A 204 -28.11 -28.66 43.38
C ASN A 204 -27.20 -27.93 42.37
N PRO A 205 -26.43 -26.92 42.81
CA PRO A 205 -25.68 -26.06 41.91
C PRO A 205 -24.63 -26.86 41.14
N VAL A 206 -24.85 -27.02 39.83
CA VAL A 206 -23.93 -27.70 38.92
C VAL A 206 -23.62 -26.80 37.74
N VAL A 207 -22.34 -26.58 37.46
CA VAL A 207 -21.92 -25.89 36.24
C VAL A 207 -21.98 -26.86 35.07
N THR A 208 -22.79 -26.51 34.09
CA THR A 208 -22.98 -27.22 32.83
C THR A 208 -22.57 -26.34 31.65
N PHE A 209 -22.47 -26.94 30.46
CA PHE A 209 -21.99 -26.27 29.24
C PHE A 209 -22.94 -26.44 28.04
N GLN A 210 -24.08 -27.12 28.25
CA GLN A 210 -25.09 -27.39 27.23
C GLN A 210 -26.06 -26.22 27.02
N GLN A 211 -26.21 -25.38 28.05
CA GLN A 211 -27.20 -24.31 28.01
C GLN A 211 -26.71 -23.17 27.11
N LYS A 212 -27.56 -22.76 26.18
CA LYS A 212 -27.31 -21.61 25.31
C LYS A 212 -27.34 -20.33 26.14
N GLY A 213 -26.32 -19.49 26.00
CA GLY A 213 -26.19 -18.20 26.70
C GLY A 213 -25.13 -17.31 26.07
N ASP A 214 -24.90 -16.11 26.63
CA ASP A 214 -23.94 -15.13 26.12
C ASP A 214 -22.51 -15.35 26.66
N TYR A 215 -22.07 -16.62 26.69
CA TYR A 215 -20.74 -17.03 27.17
C TYR A 215 -20.11 -18.04 26.21
N HIS A 216 -18.81 -18.29 26.39
CA HIS A 216 -18.05 -19.29 25.62
C HIS A 216 -17.66 -20.44 26.56
N PRO A 217 -18.26 -21.63 26.44
CA PRO A 217 -17.95 -22.79 27.26
C PRO A 217 -16.45 -23.13 27.28
N LEU A 218 -15.77 -22.94 28.40
CA LEU A 218 -14.32 -23.09 28.50
C LEU A 218 -13.89 -23.65 29.85
N ILE A 219 -13.03 -24.66 29.82
CA ILE A 219 -12.22 -25.11 30.96
C ILE A 219 -10.76 -24.94 30.56
N SER A 220 -10.02 -24.13 31.31
CA SER A 220 -8.62 -23.83 31.01
C SER A 220 -7.70 -23.99 32.21
N LYS A 221 -6.47 -24.42 31.96
CA LYS A 221 -5.37 -24.37 32.94
C LYS A 221 -4.67 -23.00 32.94
N GLU A 222 -4.90 -22.20 31.91
CA GLU A 222 -4.47 -20.80 31.87
C GLU A 222 -5.34 -19.92 32.75
N THR A 223 -4.84 -18.72 33.04
CA THR A 223 -5.63 -17.69 33.73
C THR A 223 -6.62 -17.03 32.78
N GLU A 224 -7.67 -16.40 33.31
CA GLU A 224 -8.62 -15.59 32.52
C GLU A 224 -7.88 -14.58 31.62
N LEU A 225 -6.87 -13.91 32.19
CA LEU A 225 -6.04 -12.94 31.47
C LEU A 225 -5.27 -13.59 30.31
N GLY A 226 -4.71 -14.78 30.51
CA GLY A 226 -4.03 -15.55 29.47
C GLY A 226 -4.96 -15.97 28.32
N GLU A 227 -6.19 -16.40 28.62
CA GLU A 227 -7.19 -16.77 27.62
C GLU A 227 -7.65 -15.57 26.77
N ARG A 228 -7.87 -14.43 27.44
CA ARG A 228 -8.22 -13.17 26.77
C ARG A 228 -7.08 -12.69 25.88
N HIS A 229 -5.85 -12.81 26.37
CA HIS A 229 -4.64 -12.44 25.63
C HIS A 229 -4.48 -13.25 24.34
N SER A 230 -4.53 -14.58 24.43
CA SER A 230 -4.35 -15.46 23.27
C SER A 230 -5.38 -15.19 22.17
N ARG A 231 -6.65 -15.01 22.55
CA ARG A 231 -7.72 -14.67 21.60
C ARG A 231 -7.54 -13.30 20.97
N ALA A 232 -7.11 -12.31 21.75
CA ALA A 232 -6.85 -10.97 21.27
C ALA A 232 -5.70 -10.91 20.25
N VAL A 233 -4.59 -11.60 20.53
CA VAL A 233 -3.47 -11.69 19.56
C VAL A 233 -3.92 -12.41 18.29
N GLY A 234 -4.64 -13.53 18.43
CA GLY A 234 -5.16 -14.28 17.30
C GLY A 234 -6.14 -13.46 16.43
N SER A 235 -6.94 -12.58 17.04
CA SER A 235 -7.85 -11.73 16.28
C SER A 235 -7.15 -10.60 15.52
N ILE A 236 -6.06 -10.03 16.06
CA ILE A 236 -5.23 -9.03 15.35
C ILE A 236 -4.70 -9.63 14.04
N TRP A 237 -4.12 -10.83 14.10
CA TRP A 237 -3.57 -11.48 12.92
C TRP A 237 -4.64 -11.75 11.86
N LEU A 238 -5.80 -12.28 12.25
CA LEU A 238 -6.91 -12.51 11.34
C LEU A 238 -7.48 -11.21 10.77
N CYS A 239 -7.58 -10.16 11.58
CA CYS A 239 -8.01 -8.83 11.14
C CYS A 239 -7.04 -8.30 10.08
N TRP A 240 -5.74 -8.35 10.36
CA TRP A 240 -4.73 -7.87 9.43
C TRP A 240 -4.73 -8.64 8.11
N LEU A 241 -4.83 -9.98 8.16
CA LEU A 241 -4.94 -10.80 6.95
C LEU A 241 -6.22 -10.50 6.16
N GLY A 242 -7.35 -10.29 6.85
CA GLY A 242 -8.62 -9.89 6.23
C GLY A 242 -8.53 -8.54 5.51
N LEU A 243 -8.01 -7.52 6.20
CA LEU A 243 -7.76 -6.20 5.63
C LEU A 243 -6.74 -6.24 4.49
N GLY A 244 -5.69 -7.04 4.61
CA GLY A 244 -4.72 -7.30 3.55
C GLY A 244 -5.37 -7.93 2.31
N GLY A 245 -6.30 -8.87 2.52
CA GLY A 245 -7.14 -9.43 1.46
C GLY A 245 -7.96 -8.37 0.73
N PHE A 246 -8.65 -7.50 1.46
CA PHE A 246 -9.38 -6.36 0.86
C PHE A 246 -8.45 -5.40 0.12
N ALA A 247 -7.26 -5.16 0.63
CA ALA A 247 -6.31 -4.29 0.00
C ALA A 247 -5.77 -4.89 -1.31
N ILE A 248 -5.45 -6.19 -1.35
CA ILE A 248 -5.07 -6.90 -2.58
C ILE A 248 -6.22 -6.88 -3.59
N ALA A 249 -7.45 -7.13 -3.13
CA ALA A 249 -8.65 -7.03 -3.95
C ALA A 249 -8.78 -5.62 -4.55
N SER A 250 -8.53 -4.56 -3.77
CA SER A 250 -8.52 -3.19 -4.28
C SER A 250 -7.47 -2.98 -5.39
N SER A 251 -6.26 -3.55 -5.26
CA SER A 251 -5.24 -3.46 -6.32
C SER A 251 -5.64 -4.22 -7.60
N MET A 252 -6.30 -5.38 -7.46
CA MET A 252 -6.85 -6.12 -8.61
C MET A 252 -7.97 -5.35 -9.31
N LEU A 253 -8.89 -4.76 -8.53
CA LEU A 253 -9.96 -3.91 -9.04
C LEU A 253 -9.41 -2.68 -9.77
N PHE A 254 -8.41 -2.01 -9.20
CA PHE A 254 -7.71 -0.87 -9.83
C PHE A 254 -7.11 -1.27 -11.19
N SER A 255 -6.50 -2.46 -11.26
CA SER A 255 -5.95 -3.01 -12.51
C SER A 255 -7.02 -3.30 -13.56
N LEU A 256 -8.17 -3.85 -13.15
CA LEU A 256 -9.28 -4.21 -14.03
C LEU A 256 -9.96 -2.97 -14.62
N LEU A 257 -10.13 -1.91 -13.83
CA LEU A 257 -10.71 -0.63 -14.27
C LEU A 257 -9.79 0.15 -15.22
N GLY A 258 -8.52 -0.24 -15.34
CA GLY A 258 -7.56 0.41 -16.24
C GLY A 258 -7.08 1.77 -15.75
N PHE A 259 -7.38 2.15 -14.51
CA PHE A 259 -6.87 3.37 -13.91
C PHE A 259 -5.35 3.28 -13.69
N HIS A 260 -4.67 4.40 -13.93
CA HIS A 260 -3.24 4.57 -13.65
C HIS A 260 -2.99 5.71 -12.64
N ARG A 261 -4.01 6.51 -12.30
CA ARG A 261 -3.93 7.60 -11.33
C ARG A 261 -3.85 7.03 -9.90
N ILE A 262 -2.70 7.23 -9.25
CA ILE A 262 -2.40 6.65 -7.92
C ILE A 262 -3.36 7.17 -6.82
N LEU A 263 -3.84 8.41 -6.95
CA LEU A 263 -4.80 9.01 -6.01
C LEU A 263 -6.14 8.27 -5.99
N VAL A 264 -6.60 7.78 -7.15
CA VAL A 264 -7.83 6.99 -7.24
C VAL A 264 -7.65 5.67 -6.48
N PHE A 265 -6.48 5.05 -6.60
CA PHE A 265 -6.13 3.86 -5.84
C PHE A 265 -6.15 4.14 -4.32
N PHE A 266 -5.54 5.24 -3.87
CA PHE A 266 -5.53 5.63 -2.45
C PHE A 266 -6.94 5.86 -1.89
N GLY A 267 -7.80 6.55 -2.64
CA GLY A 267 -9.19 6.77 -2.24
C GLY A 267 -9.96 5.45 -2.13
N MET A 268 -9.83 4.58 -3.14
CA MET A 268 -10.50 3.28 -3.15
C MET A 268 -10.02 2.35 -2.03
N LEU A 269 -8.70 2.24 -1.84
CA LEU A 269 -8.10 1.45 -0.76
C LEU A 269 -8.57 1.94 0.62
N SER A 270 -8.51 3.26 0.84
CA SER A 270 -8.95 3.88 2.10
C SER A 270 -10.43 3.64 2.35
N LEU A 271 -11.28 3.82 1.34
CA LEU A 271 -12.73 3.64 1.47
C LEU A 271 -13.08 2.19 1.84
N ILE A 272 -12.51 1.21 1.13
CA ILE A 272 -12.81 -0.21 1.35
C ILE A 272 -12.36 -0.65 2.74
N VAL A 273 -11.13 -0.35 3.12
CA VAL A 273 -10.54 -0.81 4.39
C VAL A 273 -11.15 -0.09 5.59
N SER A 274 -11.30 1.23 5.50
CA SER A 274 -11.91 2.01 6.58
C SER A 274 -13.38 1.65 6.73
N GLY A 275 -14.10 1.44 5.62
CA GLY A 275 -15.49 0.96 5.63
C GLY A 275 -15.62 -0.39 6.34
N ALA A 276 -14.73 -1.35 6.07
CA ALA A 276 -14.73 -2.64 6.75
C ALA A 276 -14.50 -2.52 8.27
N LEU A 277 -13.53 -1.69 8.69
CA LEU A 277 -13.24 -1.43 10.10
C LEU A 277 -14.38 -0.70 10.81
N LEU A 278 -14.99 0.30 10.17
CA LEU A 278 -16.15 1.03 10.70
C LEU A 278 -17.36 0.11 10.87
N PHE A 279 -17.67 -0.69 9.84
CA PHE A 279 -18.76 -1.66 9.89
C PHE A 279 -18.57 -2.64 11.05
N GLN A 280 -17.37 -3.17 11.22
CA GLN A 280 -17.07 -4.04 12.36
C GLN A 280 -17.16 -3.33 13.71
N GLY A 281 -16.63 -2.11 13.81
CA GLY A 281 -16.71 -1.33 15.04
C GLY A 281 -18.17 -1.12 15.48
N VAL A 282 -19.02 -0.69 14.55
CA VAL A 282 -20.45 -0.42 14.81
C VAL A 282 -21.22 -1.70 15.14
N THR A 283 -21.03 -2.78 14.36
CA THR A 283 -21.69 -4.06 14.64
C THR A 283 -21.26 -4.65 15.98
N MET A 284 -19.99 -4.47 16.37
CA MET A 284 -19.50 -4.84 17.70
C MET A 284 -20.19 -4.03 18.80
N MET A 285 -20.31 -2.71 18.64
CA MET A 285 -20.99 -1.86 19.62
C MET A 285 -22.45 -2.25 19.82
N ALA A 286 -23.18 -2.46 18.72
CA ALA A 286 -24.59 -2.85 18.78
C ALA A 286 -24.77 -4.21 19.47
N THR A 287 -23.92 -5.20 19.14
CA THR A 287 -23.93 -6.52 19.78
C THR A 287 -23.55 -6.44 21.26
N ASP A 288 -22.63 -5.56 21.60
CA ASP A 288 -22.19 -5.37 22.98
C ASP A 288 -23.28 -4.79 23.87
N LEU A 289 -23.97 -3.75 23.39
CA LEU A 289 -25.04 -3.08 24.12
C LEU A 289 -26.22 -4.04 24.35
N THR A 290 -26.70 -4.70 23.30
CA THR A 290 -27.84 -5.65 23.39
C THR A 290 -27.55 -6.80 24.36
N LYS A 291 -26.38 -7.43 24.25
CA LYS A 291 -25.99 -8.54 25.12
C LYS A 291 -25.73 -8.11 26.55
N SER A 292 -25.13 -6.94 26.76
CA SER A 292 -24.89 -6.42 28.10
C SER A 292 -26.21 -6.15 28.83
N GLN A 293 -27.15 -5.45 28.18
CA GLN A 293 -28.44 -5.11 28.79
C GLN A 293 -29.30 -6.35 29.05
N SER A 294 -29.46 -7.22 28.04
CA SER A 294 -30.27 -8.44 28.19
C SER A 294 -29.74 -9.37 29.29
N ARG A 295 -28.42 -9.41 29.51
CA ARG A 295 -27.82 -10.15 30.61
C ARG A 295 -28.15 -9.55 31.97
N VAL A 296 -28.00 -8.23 32.14
CA VAL A 296 -28.33 -7.56 33.41
C VAL A 296 -29.80 -7.80 33.77
N LEU A 297 -30.71 -7.70 32.80
CA LEU A 297 -32.14 -7.96 33.01
C LEU A 297 -32.42 -9.43 33.40
N ARG A 298 -31.75 -10.41 32.75
CA ARG A 298 -31.86 -11.83 33.13
C ARG A 298 -31.35 -12.07 34.56
N GLN A 299 -30.18 -11.50 34.88
CA GLN A 299 -29.56 -11.67 36.19
C GLN A 299 -30.40 -10.99 37.28
N GLU A 300 -30.96 -9.80 37.01
CA GLU A 300 -31.85 -9.11 37.93
C GLU A 300 -33.06 -9.97 38.29
N LYS A 301 -33.70 -10.59 37.29
CA LYS A 301 -34.84 -11.49 37.52
C LYS A 301 -34.48 -12.66 38.45
N VAL A 302 -33.37 -13.35 38.17
CA VAL A 302 -32.91 -14.51 38.98
C VAL A 302 -32.57 -14.08 40.41
N VAL A 303 -31.89 -12.94 40.58
CA VAL A 303 -31.53 -12.44 41.91
C VAL A 303 -32.76 -11.98 42.69
N ARG A 304 -33.73 -11.35 42.03
CA ARG A 304 -35.00 -10.95 42.64
C ARG A 304 -35.77 -12.17 43.16
N GLU A 305 -35.90 -13.21 42.34
CA GLU A 305 -36.52 -14.48 42.73
C GLU A 305 -35.74 -15.17 43.88
N LEU A 306 -34.40 -15.14 43.85
CA LEU A 306 -33.56 -15.67 44.91
C LEU A 306 -33.79 -14.97 46.26
N ILE A 307 -33.78 -13.63 46.27
CA ILE A 307 -33.99 -12.85 47.50
C ILE A 307 -35.42 -13.03 48.02
N GLN A 308 -36.44 -13.01 47.14
CA GLN A 308 -37.84 -13.21 47.54
C GLN A 308 -38.06 -14.56 48.23
N GLU A 309 -37.47 -15.63 47.70
CA GLU A 309 -37.63 -16.97 48.27
C GLU A 309 -36.92 -17.12 49.62
N GLU A 310 -35.68 -16.61 49.76
CA GLU A 310 -34.91 -16.69 51.00
C GLU A 310 -35.52 -15.81 52.12
N LEU A 311 -36.06 -14.64 51.77
CA LEU A 311 -36.81 -13.80 52.72
C LEU A 311 -38.17 -14.42 53.06
N GLY A 312 -38.88 -14.96 52.07
CA GLY A 312 -40.17 -15.64 52.27
C GLY A 312 -40.06 -16.87 53.16
N ALA A 313 -38.96 -17.64 53.05
CA ALA A 313 -38.67 -18.76 53.94
C ALA A 313 -38.53 -18.36 55.43
N GLN A 314 -38.28 -17.08 55.70
CA GLN A 314 -38.18 -16.50 57.04
C GLN A 314 -39.38 -15.57 57.38
N ASN A 315 -40.45 -15.59 56.56
CA ASN A 315 -41.62 -14.70 56.68
C ASN A 315 -41.32 -13.19 56.62
N ILE A 316 -40.25 -12.78 55.94
CA ILE A 316 -39.92 -11.37 55.73
C ILE A 316 -40.58 -10.88 54.42
N PRO A 317 -41.52 -9.92 54.46
CA PRO A 317 -42.21 -9.45 53.26
C PRO A 317 -41.33 -8.53 52.41
N TRP A 318 -41.17 -8.87 51.12
CA TRP A 318 -40.54 -8.01 50.12
C TRP A 318 -41.23 -8.16 48.76
N ASP A 319 -41.69 -7.05 48.20
CA ASP A 319 -42.45 -6.99 46.94
C ASP A 319 -41.57 -6.98 45.68
N GLY A 320 -40.25 -7.02 45.84
CA GLY A 320 -39.28 -6.95 44.75
C GLY A 320 -38.78 -5.54 44.44
N ASP A 321 -39.20 -4.51 45.19
CA ASP A 321 -38.69 -3.15 45.06
C ASP A 321 -37.33 -2.99 45.77
N TRP A 322 -36.29 -2.71 44.98
CA TRP A 322 -34.93 -2.55 45.48
C TRP A 322 -34.77 -1.41 46.50
N GLN A 323 -35.60 -0.36 46.44
CA GLN A 323 -35.56 0.73 47.42
C GLN A 323 -36.09 0.30 48.79
N LYS A 324 -37.11 -0.57 48.82
CA LYS A 324 -37.73 -1.06 50.06
C LYS A 324 -36.92 -2.14 50.78
N LEU A 325 -35.98 -2.78 50.09
CA LEU A 325 -35.17 -3.88 50.64
C LEU A 325 -34.24 -3.44 51.79
N GLY A 326 -33.94 -2.14 51.93
CA GLY A 326 -33.13 -1.62 53.04
C GLY A 326 -31.75 -2.28 53.15
N ASN A 327 -31.22 -2.40 54.37
CA ASN A 327 -29.94 -3.05 54.62
C ASN A 327 -30.14 -4.50 55.09
N LEU A 328 -29.54 -5.44 54.36
CA LEU A 328 -29.66 -6.88 54.65
C LEU A 328 -29.06 -7.27 56.02
N SER A 329 -28.22 -6.42 56.63
CA SER A 329 -27.70 -6.67 57.98
C SER A 329 -28.75 -6.58 59.08
N ASP A 330 -29.87 -5.90 58.81
CA ASP A 330 -30.85 -5.54 59.83
C ASP A 330 -31.83 -6.69 60.11
N TYR A 331 -31.99 -7.60 59.14
CA TYR A 331 -32.77 -8.83 59.27
C TYR A 331 -32.02 -9.86 60.13
N ARG A 332 -32.32 -9.85 61.43
CA ARG A 332 -31.72 -10.77 62.41
C ARG A 332 -32.11 -12.23 62.19
N GLU A 333 -33.28 -12.46 61.59
CA GLU A 333 -33.86 -13.79 61.29
C GLU A 333 -33.06 -14.54 60.21
N LEU A 334 -32.35 -13.83 59.33
CA LEU A 334 -31.50 -14.46 58.32
C LEU A 334 -30.25 -15.10 58.94
N SER A 335 -30.00 -16.36 58.59
CA SER A 335 -28.75 -17.05 58.93
C SER A 335 -27.52 -16.28 58.44
N GLY A 336 -26.40 -16.34 59.15
CA GLY A 336 -25.19 -15.60 58.78
C GLY A 336 -24.67 -15.94 57.36
N LYS A 337 -24.85 -17.20 56.93
CA LYS A 337 -24.52 -17.65 55.56
C LYS A 337 -25.48 -17.06 54.52
N ALA A 338 -26.80 -17.13 54.74
CA ALA A 338 -27.79 -16.56 53.83
C ALA A 338 -27.62 -15.04 53.70
N ARG A 339 -27.43 -14.34 54.81
CA ARG A 339 -27.18 -12.90 54.84
C ARG A 339 -25.94 -12.49 54.02
N THR A 340 -24.84 -13.22 54.17
CA THR A 340 -23.61 -12.97 53.41
C THR A 340 -23.80 -13.24 51.92
N ARG A 341 -24.51 -14.32 51.56
CA ARG A 341 -24.84 -14.66 50.17
C ARG A 341 -25.72 -13.58 49.52
N LEU A 342 -26.85 -13.23 50.13
CA LEU A 342 -27.79 -12.24 49.58
C LEU A 342 -27.13 -10.86 49.43
N ARG A 343 -26.34 -10.44 50.43
CA ARG A 343 -25.57 -9.19 50.36
C ARG A 343 -24.60 -9.21 49.18
N ARG A 344 -23.85 -10.30 49.01
CA ARG A 344 -22.86 -10.42 47.94
C ARG A 344 -23.50 -10.41 46.56
N VAL A 345 -24.58 -11.17 46.39
CA VAL A 345 -25.33 -11.24 45.12
C VAL A 345 -25.91 -9.88 44.73
N ARG A 346 -26.47 -9.11 45.69
CA ARG A 346 -26.98 -7.75 45.44
C ARG A 346 -25.88 -6.80 44.97
N ILE A 347 -24.72 -6.81 45.63
CA ILE A 347 -23.56 -5.98 45.25
C ILE A 347 -23.06 -6.33 43.85
N ASP A 348 -22.94 -7.62 43.54
CA ASP A 348 -22.47 -8.06 42.22
C ASP A 348 -23.46 -7.65 41.10
N LEU A 349 -24.78 -7.69 41.36
CA LEU A 349 -25.81 -7.21 40.41
C LEU A 349 -25.80 -5.69 40.23
N ALA A 350 -25.70 -4.92 41.32
CA ALA A 350 -25.59 -3.46 41.26
C ALA A 350 -24.34 -3.02 40.47
N THR A 351 -23.21 -3.70 40.70
CA THR A 351 -21.97 -3.49 39.94
C THR A 351 -22.15 -3.77 38.45
N ALA A 352 -22.80 -4.88 38.10
CA ALA A 352 -23.06 -5.23 36.70
C ALA A 352 -23.95 -4.20 35.99
N THR A 353 -24.96 -3.68 36.70
CA THR A 353 -25.90 -2.65 36.19
C THR A 353 -25.18 -1.33 35.94
N LEU A 354 -24.39 -0.84 36.90
CA LEU A 354 -23.61 0.39 36.76
C LEU A 354 -22.59 0.30 35.61
N ARG A 355 -21.90 -0.83 35.46
CA ARG A 355 -20.97 -1.06 34.35
C ARG A 355 -21.67 -1.04 32.99
N SER A 356 -22.84 -1.65 32.89
CA SER A 356 -23.65 -1.64 31.67
C SER A 356 -24.09 -0.21 31.30
N ASN A 357 -24.57 0.56 32.28
CA ASN A 357 -24.97 1.95 32.09
C ASN A 357 -23.78 2.85 31.70
N ALA A 358 -22.67 2.77 32.44
CA ALA A 358 -21.46 3.53 32.14
C ALA A 358 -20.89 3.19 30.75
N GLN A 359 -20.95 1.92 30.35
CA GLN A 359 -20.56 1.52 28.99
C GLN A 359 -21.48 2.16 27.94
N ALA A 360 -22.79 2.12 28.14
CA ALA A 360 -23.78 2.70 27.22
C ALA A 360 -23.68 4.23 27.08
N GLU A 361 -23.20 4.93 28.12
CA GLU A 361 -23.02 6.38 28.13
C GLU A 361 -21.65 6.83 27.61
N SER A 362 -20.66 5.94 27.60
CA SER A 362 -19.33 6.24 27.10
C SER A 362 -19.31 6.47 25.59
N PHE A 363 -18.51 7.43 25.11
CA PHE A 363 -18.18 7.52 23.69
C PHE A 363 -17.29 6.33 23.30
N PRO A 364 -17.54 5.64 22.16
CA PRO A 364 -18.53 5.91 21.11
C PRO A 364 -19.89 5.16 21.24
N TYR A 365 -20.13 4.42 22.32
CA TYR A 365 -21.36 3.64 22.50
C TYR A 365 -22.63 4.50 22.57
N ASN A 366 -22.53 5.69 23.17
CA ASN A 366 -23.63 6.64 23.26
C ASN A 366 -24.19 7.07 21.90
N TRP A 367 -23.39 7.05 20.82
CA TRP A 367 -23.84 7.33 19.45
C TRP A 367 -24.61 6.16 18.85
N VAL A 368 -24.26 4.92 19.18
CA VAL A 368 -24.89 3.72 18.64
C VAL A 368 -26.17 3.37 19.41
N ARG A 369 -26.21 3.65 20.72
CA ARG A 369 -27.32 3.32 21.63
C ARG A 369 -28.71 3.69 21.08
N PRO A 370 -28.96 4.91 20.55
CA PRO A 370 -30.28 5.28 20.04
C PRO A 370 -30.75 4.41 18.88
N PHE A 371 -29.83 3.97 18.01
CA PHE A 371 -30.16 3.13 16.85
C PHE A 371 -30.51 1.69 17.22
N VAL A 372 -30.07 1.24 18.39
CA VAL A 372 -30.33 -0.13 18.88
C VAL A 372 -31.60 -0.19 19.74
N GLY A 373 -32.14 0.96 20.17
CA GLY A 373 -33.37 1.02 20.97
C GLY A 373 -33.20 0.47 22.40
N ILE A 374 -32.05 0.75 23.01
CA ILE A 374 -31.71 0.25 24.35
C ILE A 374 -31.92 1.33 25.40
N ASP A 375 -32.83 1.07 26.33
CA ASP A 375 -33.10 1.91 27.49
C ASP A 375 -32.17 1.59 28.68
N ARG A 376 -32.01 2.59 29.56
CA ARG A 376 -31.20 2.46 30.78
C ARG A 376 -31.92 1.55 31.79
N PRO A 377 -31.35 0.40 32.21
CA PRO A 377 -31.86 -0.33 33.36
C PRO A 377 -31.76 0.54 34.63
N PRO A 378 -32.79 0.52 35.50
CA PRO A 378 -32.80 1.29 36.74
C PRO A 378 -31.64 0.88 37.64
N GLU A 379 -31.04 1.86 38.32
CA GLU A 379 -29.95 1.58 39.25
C GLU A 379 -30.46 0.91 40.52
N ILE A 380 -29.68 -0.03 41.03
CA ILE A 380 -30.00 -0.77 42.25
C ILE A 380 -29.35 -0.02 43.42
N PRO A 381 -30.15 0.60 44.32
CA PRO A 381 -29.60 1.31 45.46
C PRO A 381 -28.84 0.36 46.38
N LEU A 382 -27.70 0.80 46.90
CA LEU A 382 -26.90 0.10 47.89
C LEU A 382 -26.74 0.97 49.15
N PRO A 383 -26.73 0.39 50.36
CA PRO A 383 -26.31 1.08 51.57
C PRO A 383 -24.84 1.56 51.46
N GLU A 384 -24.47 2.66 52.13
CA GLU A 384 -23.13 3.26 52.05
C GLU A 384 -21.98 2.25 52.25
N ARG A 385 -22.10 1.36 53.24
CA ARG A 385 -21.08 0.33 53.53
C ARG A 385 -20.91 -0.70 52.40
N ASP A 386 -21.97 -0.98 51.66
CA ASP A 386 -21.94 -1.90 50.52
C ASP A 386 -21.42 -1.21 49.27
N GLU A 387 -21.67 0.10 49.15
CA GLU A 387 -21.12 0.96 48.09
C GLU A 387 -19.61 1.11 48.22
N GLU A 388 -19.06 1.29 49.42
CA GLU A 388 -17.60 1.26 49.66
C GLU A 388 -16.98 -0.08 49.26
N PHE A 389 -17.67 -1.19 49.55
CA PHE A 389 -17.19 -2.53 49.20
C PHE A 389 -17.24 -2.75 47.68
N ARG A 390 -18.29 -2.25 47.01
CA ARG A 390 -18.41 -2.22 45.55
C ARG A 390 -17.23 -1.49 44.92
N GLN A 391 -16.91 -0.28 45.41
CA GLN A 391 -15.79 0.51 44.88
C GLN A 391 -14.45 -0.21 45.04
N LYS A 392 -14.21 -0.88 46.18
CA LYS A 392 -13.01 -1.71 46.39
C LYS A 392 -12.91 -2.84 45.35
N LEU A 393 -14.02 -3.54 45.08
CA LEU A 393 -14.10 -4.58 44.05
C LEU A 393 -13.81 -4.06 42.64
N GLU A 394 -14.17 -2.81 42.33
CA GLU A 394 -13.85 -2.19 41.04
C GLU A 394 -12.36 -1.84 40.91
N THR A 395 -11.73 -1.37 41.99
CA THR A 395 -10.29 -1.06 41.99
C THR A 395 -9.38 -2.29 41.87
N GLU A 396 -9.83 -3.46 42.32
CA GLU A 396 -9.10 -4.73 42.15
C GLU A 396 -9.15 -5.28 40.70
N PHE A 397 -10.06 -4.76 39.87
CA PHE A 397 -10.24 -5.24 38.50
C PHE A 397 -9.14 -4.71 37.57
N THR A 398 -8.05 -5.46 37.44
CA THR A 398 -6.93 -5.09 36.57
C THR A 398 -7.28 -5.23 35.08
N LYS A 399 -7.02 -4.18 34.28
CA LYS A 399 -7.10 -4.27 32.81
C LYS A 399 -6.02 -5.23 32.30
N ALA A 400 -6.41 -6.22 31.51
CA ALA A 400 -5.49 -7.15 30.85
C ALA A 400 -4.52 -6.38 29.95
N LYS A 401 -3.22 -6.41 30.26
CA LYS A 401 -2.15 -5.91 29.38
C LYS A 401 -1.55 -7.08 28.60
N ILE A 402 -1.22 -6.85 27.33
CA ILE A 402 -0.42 -7.80 26.55
C ILE A 402 1.00 -7.88 27.11
N SER A 403 1.65 -9.04 27.01
CA SER A 403 3.07 -9.14 27.35
C SER A 403 3.86 -8.17 26.45
N GLY A 404 4.36 -7.08 27.04
CA GLY A 404 4.78 -5.90 26.27
C GLY A 404 5.84 -6.19 25.21
N VAL A 405 6.71 -7.19 25.42
CA VAL A 405 7.89 -7.43 24.58
C VAL A 405 7.54 -7.92 23.17
N SER A 406 6.69 -8.93 23.02
CA SER A 406 6.36 -9.49 21.69
C SER A 406 5.58 -8.50 20.84
N GLY A 407 4.68 -7.75 21.47
CA GLY A 407 3.90 -6.69 20.82
C GLY A 407 4.76 -5.53 20.33
N ILE A 408 5.74 -5.10 21.13
CA ILE A 408 6.70 -4.05 20.76
C ILE A 408 7.57 -4.51 19.59
N ILE A 409 8.15 -5.72 19.66
CA ILE A 409 8.98 -6.27 18.58
C ILE A 409 8.18 -6.32 17.26
N GLY A 410 6.96 -6.85 17.30
CA GLY A 410 6.09 -6.90 16.12
C GLY A 410 5.81 -5.53 15.53
N THR A 411 5.57 -4.53 16.37
CA THR A 411 5.33 -3.13 15.96
C THR A 411 6.56 -2.52 15.28
N VAL A 412 7.76 -2.71 15.87
CA VAL A 412 9.02 -2.19 15.32
C VAL A 412 9.35 -2.84 13.98
N LEU A 413 9.24 -4.17 13.87
CA LEU A 413 9.50 -4.90 12.63
C LEU A 413 8.53 -4.46 11.52
N ALA A 414 7.24 -4.31 11.84
CA ALA A 414 6.25 -3.82 10.89
C ALA A 414 6.50 -2.37 10.47
N GLY A 415 6.93 -1.50 11.40
CA GLY A 415 7.33 -0.13 11.11
C GLY A 415 8.52 -0.05 10.15
N LEU A 416 9.58 -0.83 10.41
CA LEU A 416 10.76 -0.88 9.52
C LEU A 416 10.41 -1.42 8.12
N PHE A 417 9.61 -2.48 8.04
CA PHE A 417 9.12 -3.00 6.77
C PHE A 417 8.21 -1.98 6.05
N GLY A 418 7.37 -1.27 6.79
CA GLY A 418 6.55 -0.17 6.30
C GLY A 418 7.40 0.95 5.68
N LEU A 419 8.45 1.40 6.37
CA LEU A 419 9.37 2.42 5.86
C LEU A 419 10.12 1.95 4.61
N GLY A 420 10.61 0.70 4.60
CA GLY A 420 11.29 0.13 3.42
C GLY A 420 10.37 0.04 2.20
N SER A 421 9.18 -0.52 2.36
CA SER A 421 8.17 -0.57 1.29
C SER A 421 7.74 0.82 0.83
N LEU A 422 7.60 1.78 1.75
CA LEU A 422 7.26 3.17 1.43
C LEU A 422 8.32 3.80 0.54
N PHE A 423 9.60 3.62 0.88
CA PHE A 423 10.72 4.10 0.09
C PHE A 423 10.69 3.54 -1.35
N PHE A 424 10.56 2.23 -1.52
CA PHE A 424 10.47 1.61 -2.85
C PHE A 424 9.20 2.02 -3.61
N GLY A 425 8.08 2.18 -2.89
CA GLY A 425 6.81 2.65 -3.43
C GLY A 425 6.93 4.06 -3.99
N PHE A 426 7.50 4.98 -3.21
CA PHE A 426 7.79 6.35 -3.65
C PHE A 426 8.72 6.38 -4.86
N ARG A 427 9.76 5.55 -4.91
CA ARG A 427 10.63 5.48 -6.10
C ARG A 427 9.88 5.06 -7.35
N LYS A 428 8.91 4.14 -7.23
CA LYS A 428 8.05 3.74 -8.37
C LYS A 428 7.05 4.83 -8.75
N VAL A 429 6.50 5.57 -7.79
CA VAL A 429 5.65 6.73 -8.07
C VAL A 429 6.46 7.83 -8.76
N GLN A 430 7.64 8.16 -8.25
CA GLN A 430 8.54 9.14 -8.85
C GLN A 430 8.87 8.77 -10.30
N TYR A 431 9.24 7.52 -10.56
CA TYR A 431 9.48 7.03 -11.92
C TYR A 431 8.27 7.26 -12.84
N LYS A 432 7.06 6.97 -12.36
CA LYS A 432 5.83 7.23 -13.12
C LYS A 432 5.61 8.73 -13.35
N ARG A 433 5.81 9.55 -12.32
CA ARG A 433 5.63 11.01 -12.38
C ARG A 433 6.61 11.68 -13.33
N PHE A 434 7.83 11.16 -13.43
CA PHE A 434 8.80 11.61 -14.43
C PHE A 434 8.25 11.45 -15.84
N ILE A 435 7.62 10.31 -16.17
CA ILE A 435 6.99 10.10 -17.47
C ILE A 435 5.78 11.04 -17.64
N GLU A 436 4.92 11.19 -16.64
CA GLU A 436 3.71 12.03 -16.76
C GLU A 436 3.99 13.54 -16.86
N ASN A 437 5.10 14.02 -16.28
CA ASN A 437 5.40 15.44 -16.17
C ASN A 437 6.44 15.91 -17.21
N LEU A 438 7.01 15.01 -18.02
CA LEU A 438 7.88 15.40 -19.12
C LEU A 438 7.04 15.48 -20.42
N PRO A 439 6.92 16.65 -21.04
CA PRO A 439 6.35 16.72 -22.37
C PRO A 439 7.31 16.09 -23.38
N THR A 440 6.75 15.43 -24.39
CA THR A 440 7.50 14.95 -25.53
C THR A 440 8.01 16.14 -26.35
N THR A 441 9.32 16.22 -26.54
CA THR A 441 10.00 17.26 -27.30
C THR A 441 10.33 16.73 -28.71
N PRO A 442 10.05 17.51 -29.78
CA PRO A 442 10.50 17.16 -31.12
C PRO A 442 12.03 17.03 -31.19
N ALA A 443 12.56 16.13 -32.02
CA ALA A 443 14.00 15.87 -32.15
C ALA A 443 14.81 17.13 -32.52
N ALA A 444 14.28 18.00 -33.36
CA ALA A 444 14.92 19.27 -33.72
C ALA A 444 14.87 20.33 -32.60
N GLY A 445 13.99 20.13 -31.63
CA GLY A 445 13.77 21.01 -30.48
C GLY A 445 14.44 20.52 -29.20
N VAL A 446 15.36 19.56 -29.27
CA VAL A 446 15.99 19.06 -28.03
C VAL A 446 16.92 20.14 -27.48
N THR A 447 16.69 20.58 -26.24
CA THR A 447 17.55 21.54 -25.51
C THR A 447 18.32 20.84 -24.40
N TYR A 448 19.39 21.46 -23.88
CA TYR A 448 20.20 20.89 -22.81
C TYR A 448 19.37 20.48 -21.59
N GLY A 449 19.33 19.17 -21.32
CA GLY A 449 18.70 18.60 -20.14
C GLY A 449 17.75 17.43 -20.30
N LEU A 450 17.05 17.14 -19.19
CA LEU A 450 16.14 16.00 -19.13
C LEU A 450 15.00 16.19 -20.13
N THR A 451 15.02 15.33 -21.15
CA THR A 451 14.16 15.42 -22.33
C THR A 451 13.56 14.07 -22.65
N GLU A 452 12.34 14.11 -23.18
CA GLU A 452 11.65 12.95 -23.72
C GLU A 452 11.51 13.15 -25.21
N ALA A 453 11.97 12.18 -25.99
CA ALA A 453 11.86 12.16 -27.44
C ALA A 453 11.16 10.87 -27.87
N HIS A 454 10.33 10.97 -28.90
CA HIS A 454 9.64 9.83 -29.49
C HIS A 454 9.84 9.83 -31.00
N GLY A 455 10.32 8.71 -31.54
CA GLY A 455 10.66 8.61 -32.95
C GLY A 455 10.89 7.17 -33.40
N LEU A 456 11.33 7.00 -34.64
CA LEU A 456 11.77 5.72 -35.19
C LEU A 456 13.26 5.54 -34.94
N ILE A 457 13.68 4.29 -34.70
CA ILE A 457 15.08 3.92 -34.60
C ILE A 457 15.70 3.91 -35.99
N ASP A 458 16.73 4.73 -36.20
CA ASP A 458 17.51 4.81 -37.44
C ASP A 458 19.01 4.63 -37.13
N THR A 459 19.82 4.25 -38.12
CA THR A 459 21.26 3.97 -37.92
C THR A 459 22.11 5.24 -38.00
N LEU A 460 23.22 5.28 -37.25
CA LEU A 460 24.24 6.30 -37.45
C LEU A 460 25.10 5.92 -38.68
N PRO A 461 25.46 6.90 -39.54
CA PRO A 461 26.42 6.66 -40.61
C PRO A 461 27.76 6.29 -39.97
N ALA A 462 28.26 5.06 -40.21
CA ALA A 462 29.49 4.46 -39.67
C ALA A 462 29.40 3.64 -38.36
N THR A 463 28.22 3.28 -37.87
CA THR A 463 28.09 2.22 -36.84
C THR A 463 27.99 0.82 -37.45
N THR A 464 28.70 -0.15 -36.88
CA THR A 464 28.53 -1.58 -37.22
C THR A 464 27.12 -2.04 -36.88
N GLU A 465 26.46 -2.72 -37.82
CA GLU A 465 25.13 -3.30 -37.59
C GLU A 465 25.22 -4.41 -36.53
N LEU A 466 24.41 -4.27 -35.48
CA LEU A 466 24.29 -5.24 -34.41
C LEU A 466 23.16 -6.22 -34.75
N HIS A 467 23.46 -7.51 -34.81
CA HIS A 467 22.47 -8.57 -35.07
C HIS A 467 22.12 -9.32 -33.79
N THR A 468 20.84 -9.64 -33.63
CA THR A 468 20.41 -10.37 -32.45
C THR A 468 20.83 -11.84 -32.49
N PRO A 469 21.26 -12.45 -31.35
CA PRO A 469 21.77 -13.82 -31.34
C PRO A 469 20.77 -14.91 -31.76
N LEU A 470 19.47 -14.69 -31.55
CA LEU A 470 18.43 -15.69 -31.77
C LEU A 470 17.66 -15.46 -33.09
N ALA A 471 17.18 -14.23 -33.31
CA ALA A 471 16.40 -13.89 -34.51
C ALA A 471 17.27 -13.46 -35.70
N HIS A 472 18.55 -13.15 -35.48
CA HIS A 472 19.49 -12.64 -36.49
C HIS A 472 19.04 -11.37 -37.21
N LEU A 473 18.11 -10.63 -36.61
CA LEU A 473 17.58 -9.37 -37.13
C LEU A 473 18.48 -8.20 -36.69
N PRO A 474 18.57 -7.12 -37.49
CA PRO A 474 19.31 -5.94 -37.10
C PRO A 474 18.60 -5.23 -35.93
N ALA A 475 19.36 -4.85 -34.91
CA ALA A 475 18.87 -4.23 -33.69
C ALA A 475 19.85 -3.18 -33.17
N VAL A 476 19.36 -2.24 -32.35
CA VAL A 476 20.21 -1.25 -31.68
C VAL A 476 20.50 -1.62 -30.23
N ALA A 477 19.68 -2.48 -29.65
CA ALA A 477 19.88 -3.02 -28.31
C ALA A 477 19.22 -4.39 -28.18
N TYR A 478 19.90 -5.34 -27.54
CA TYR A 478 19.29 -6.60 -27.14
C TYR A 478 19.69 -7.04 -25.72
N HIS A 479 18.85 -7.89 -25.14
CA HIS A 479 19.11 -8.63 -23.90
C HIS A 479 18.79 -10.10 -24.17
N TYR A 480 19.83 -10.92 -24.20
CA TYR A 480 19.75 -12.35 -24.51
C TYR A 480 20.10 -13.19 -23.28
N VAL A 481 19.19 -14.07 -22.87
CA VAL A 481 19.32 -14.90 -21.67
C VAL A 481 19.09 -16.37 -22.02
N ILE A 482 20.04 -17.22 -21.64
CA ILE A 482 19.91 -18.68 -21.70
C ILE A 482 19.70 -19.20 -20.28
N LYS A 483 18.58 -19.90 -20.07
CA LYS A 483 18.26 -20.57 -18.80
C LYS A 483 18.26 -22.06 -18.99
N GLU A 484 18.87 -22.79 -18.06
CA GLU A 484 18.81 -24.25 -18.00
C GLU A 484 17.88 -24.71 -16.89
N LYS A 485 16.99 -25.64 -17.21
CA LYS A 485 16.15 -26.32 -16.23
C LYS A 485 16.97 -27.40 -15.52
N ARG A 486 17.32 -27.14 -14.25
CA ARG A 486 18.04 -28.09 -13.38
C ARG A 486 17.09 -28.71 -12.35
N GLY A 487 17.29 -29.99 -12.07
CA GLY A 487 16.45 -30.77 -11.16
C GLY A 487 15.31 -31.50 -11.87
N SER A 488 14.53 -32.27 -11.10
CA SER A 488 13.40 -33.07 -11.59
C SER A 488 12.15 -32.78 -10.75
N GLY A 489 10.96 -32.99 -11.34
CA GLY A 489 9.68 -32.79 -10.67
C GLY A 489 9.43 -31.35 -10.20
N LYS A 490 8.88 -31.20 -8.99
CA LYS A 490 8.53 -29.90 -8.37
C LYS A 490 9.74 -29.05 -7.99
N ASN A 491 10.90 -29.68 -7.83
CA ASN A 491 12.15 -29.02 -7.46
C ASN A 491 12.94 -28.52 -8.68
N ALA A 492 12.40 -28.67 -9.89
CA ALA A 492 13.03 -28.17 -11.09
C ALA A 492 13.03 -26.63 -11.10
N LYS A 493 14.22 -26.03 -11.21
CA LYS A 493 14.40 -24.58 -11.27
C LYS A 493 15.16 -24.17 -12.52
N TRP A 494 14.79 -23.02 -13.06
CA TRP A 494 15.52 -22.39 -14.16
C TRP A 494 16.72 -21.63 -13.60
N VAL A 495 17.92 -21.98 -14.06
CA VAL A 495 19.19 -21.33 -13.68
C VAL A 495 19.73 -20.61 -14.91
N VAL A 496 20.09 -19.33 -14.77
CA VAL A 496 20.69 -18.54 -15.86
C VAL A 496 22.11 -19.04 -16.11
N ILE A 497 22.42 -19.45 -17.34
CA ILE A 497 23.77 -19.87 -17.78
C ILE A 497 24.48 -18.71 -18.47
N ARG A 498 23.76 -17.99 -19.35
CA ARG A 498 24.29 -16.87 -20.13
C ARG A 498 23.32 -15.70 -20.02
N ASP A 499 23.84 -14.51 -19.75
CA ASP A 499 23.12 -13.24 -19.72
C ASP A 499 23.99 -12.22 -20.45
N GLU A 500 23.57 -11.82 -21.64
CA GLU A 500 24.31 -10.96 -22.56
C GLU A 500 23.47 -9.75 -22.93
N LYS A 501 24.08 -8.57 -22.86
CA LYS A 501 23.45 -7.29 -23.16
C LYS A 501 24.39 -6.50 -24.04
N GLU A 502 23.93 -6.17 -25.23
CA GLU A 502 24.71 -5.40 -26.20
C GLU A 502 23.84 -4.30 -26.78
N ARG A 503 24.46 -3.14 -27.03
CA ARG A 503 23.78 -1.92 -27.45
C ARG A 503 24.74 -1.07 -28.27
N ILE A 504 24.21 -0.43 -29.29
CA ILE A 504 24.95 0.49 -30.17
C ILE A 504 24.24 1.85 -30.24
N PRO A 505 24.98 2.96 -30.36
CA PRO A 505 24.40 4.27 -30.61
C PRO A 505 23.50 4.27 -31.85
N PHE A 506 22.41 5.03 -31.80
CA PHE A 506 21.43 5.11 -32.89
C PHE A 506 20.83 6.51 -33.01
N LEU A 507 20.08 6.77 -34.07
CA LEU A 507 19.34 8.01 -34.27
C LEU A 507 17.86 7.79 -33.90
N CYS A 508 17.32 8.65 -33.06
CA CYS A 508 15.86 8.74 -32.86
C CYS A 508 15.32 9.77 -33.85
N ARG A 509 14.55 9.33 -34.83
CA ARG A 509 14.06 10.15 -35.94
C ARG A 509 12.57 10.43 -35.83
N ASP A 510 12.18 11.69 -35.88
CA ASP A 510 10.79 12.10 -35.95
C ASP A 510 10.53 12.96 -37.20
N ARG A 511 9.37 13.63 -37.26
CA ARG A 511 9.02 14.50 -38.39
C ARG A 511 9.83 15.81 -38.41
N SER A 512 10.38 16.21 -37.27
CA SER A 512 11.14 17.47 -37.12
C SER A 512 12.62 17.29 -37.45
N GLY A 513 13.18 16.10 -37.20
CA GLY A 513 14.58 15.81 -37.45
C GLY A 513 15.03 14.49 -36.83
N SER A 514 16.32 14.41 -36.50
CA SER A 514 16.90 13.26 -35.80
C SER A 514 17.80 13.71 -34.66
N ILE A 515 17.75 12.98 -33.55
CA ILE A 515 18.61 13.20 -32.40
C ILE A 515 19.43 11.92 -32.13
N PRO A 516 20.76 12.00 -32.03
CA PRO A 516 21.59 10.86 -31.64
C PRO A 516 21.28 10.42 -30.21
N VAL A 517 21.30 9.11 -29.98
CA VAL A 517 21.07 8.48 -28.68
C VAL A 517 22.22 7.54 -28.38
N ASP A 518 22.89 7.76 -27.25
CA ASP A 518 23.85 6.81 -26.69
C ASP A 518 23.13 5.92 -25.66
N PRO A 519 22.86 4.63 -25.96
CA PRO A 519 22.10 3.75 -25.08
C PRO A 519 22.87 3.25 -23.85
N THR A 520 24.11 3.71 -23.65
CA THR A 520 24.96 3.31 -22.53
C THR A 520 24.31 3.69 -21.20
N GLY A 521 24.17 2.71 -20.30
CA GLY A 521 23.54 2.94 -18.98
C GLY A 521 22.01 3.06 -19.00
N ALA A 522 21.37 2.98 -20.17
CA ALA A 522 19.90 3.01 -20.27
C ALA A 522 19.24 1.77 -19.66
N GLN A 523 18.02 1.94 -19.16
CA GLN A 523 17.11 0.82 -18.97
C GLN A 523 16.41 0.56 -20.31
N VAL A 524 16.53 -0.65 -20.86
CA VAL A 524 15.89 -1.03 -22.13
C VAL A 524 14.66 -1.89 -21.84
N ASP A 525 13.48 -1.45 -22.27
CA ASP A 525 12.21 -2.19 -22.15
C ASP A 525 11.62 -2.40 -23.55
N ALA A 526 11.98 -3.53 -24.15
CA ALA A 526 11.51 -3.96 -25.46
C ALA A 526 10.20 -4.74 -25.36
N TRP A 527 9.27 -4.47 -26.29
CA TRP A 527 7.98 -5.17 -26.36
C TRP A 527 8.09 -6.53 -27.05
N ARG A 528 8.99 -6.66 -28.03
CA ARG A 528 9.24 -7.91 -28.75
C ARG A 528 10.12 -8.81 -27.89
N VAL A 529 9.60 -10.01 -27.61
CA VAL A 529 10.29 -11.03 -26.81
C VAL A 529 10.23 -12.33 -27.58
N GLU A 530 11.38 -12.79 -28.04
CA GLU A 530 11.51 -14.09 -28.68
C GLU A 530 11.94 -15.14 -27.67
N THR A 531 11.33 -16.32 -27.71
CA THR A 531 11.66 -17.40 -26.78
C THR A 531 11.70 -18.73 -27.52
N ARG A 532 12.88 -19.37 -27.51
CA ARG A 532 13.10 -20.69 -28.09
C ARG A 532 13.48 -21.69 -26.99
N ARG A 533 12.91 -22.89 -27.02
CA ARG A 533 13.25 -23.97 -26.07
C ARG A 533 13.97 -25.08 -26.82
N GLU A 534 15.10 -25.51 -26.28
CA GLU A 534 15.94 -26.57 -26.83
C GLU A 534 16.28 -27.55 -25.69
N GLY A 535 15.52 -28.63 -25.59
CA GLY A 535 15.67 -29.61 -24.51
C GLY A 535 15.51 -29.00 -23.10
N ARG A 536 16.60 -28.94 -22.34
CA ARG A 536 16.64 -28.32 -20.99
C ARG A 536 16.95 -26.82 -21.02
N LEU A 537 17.28 -26.27 -22.18
CA LEU A 537 17.61 -24.85 -22.34
C LEU A 537 16.39 -24.05 -22.81
N GLN A 538 16.27 -22.85 -22.28
CA GLN A 538 15.33 -21.82 -22.71
C GLN A 538 16.12 -20.57 -23.06
N HIS A 539 16.10 -20.24 -24.34
CA HIS A 539 16.66 -19.04 -24.91
C HIS A 539 15.58 -17.97 -24.90
N THR A 540 15.89 -16.78 -24.41
CA THR A 540 14.97 -15.65 -24.38
C THR A 540 15.72 -14.41 -24.84
N GLU A 541 15.21 -13.77 -25.88
CA GLU A 541 15.77 -12.56 -26.47
C GLU A 541 14.75 -11.43 -26.36
N LYS A 542 15.21 -10.24 -25.99
CA LYS A 542 14.45 -8.99 -26.03
C LYS A 542 15.27 -7.97 -26.78
N CYS A 543 14.69 -7.27 -27.75
CA CYS A 543 15.45 -6.39 -28.65
C CYS A 543 14.63 -5.20 -29.13
N LEU A 544 15.34 -4.13 -29.49
CA LEU A 544 14.81 -2.96 -30.19
C LEU A 544 15.37 -2.97 -31.61
N HIS A 545 14.51 -3.13 -32.62
CA HIS A 545 14.94 -3.24 -34.01
C HIS A 545 15.03 -1.89 -34.72
N LEU A 546 15.77 -1.88 -35.83
CA LEU A 546 15.76 -0.75 -36.75
C LEU A 546 14.36 -0.53 -37.32
N GLY A 547 13.95 0.74 -37.45
CA GLY A 547 12.64 1.14 -37.96
C GLY A 547 11.49 1.01 -36.96
N GLU A 548 11.73 0.52 -35.74
CA GLU A 548 10.71 0.45 -34.70
C GLU A 548 10.53 1.80 -33.99
N PRO A 549 9.31 2.12 -33.52
CA PRO A 549 9.10 3.27 -32.66
C PRO A 549 9.79 3.06 -31.31
N VAL A 550 10.46 4.11 -30.85
CA VAL A 550 11.15 4.15 -29.57
C VAL A 550 10.77 5.39 -28.79
N HIS A 551 10.51 5.16 -27.51
CA HIS A 551 10.37 6.16 -26.49
C HIS A 551 11.71 6.31 -25.78
N VAL A 552 12.32 7.49 -25.88
CA VAL A 552 13.62 7.81 -25.30
C VAL A 552 13.43 8.88 -24.24
N MET A 553 13.78 8.57 -23.00
CA MET A 553 13.81 9.54 -21.91
C MET A 553 15.22 9.59 -21.36
N GLY A 554 15.90 10.73 -21.49
CA GLY A 554 17.31 10.88 -21.13
C GLY A 554 17.76 12.33 -20.98
N TYR A 555 19.03 12.54 -20.68
CA TYR A 555 19.60 13.89 -20.65
C TYR A 555 20.18 14.23 -22.01
N ALA A 556 19.70 15.33 -22.58
CA ALA A 556 20.31 15.98 -23.71
C ALA A 556 21.58 16.71 -23.24
N GLN A 557 22.72 16.26 -23.71
CA GLN A 557 24.03 16.82 -23.42
C GLN A 557 24.85 16.91 -24.70
N LEU A 558 25.92 17.71 -24.70
CA LEU A 558 26.82 17.82 -25.84
C LEU A 558 27.53 16.49 -26.05
N ASP A 559 27.58 16.01 -27.29
CA ASP A 559 28.32 14.81 -27.66
C ASP A 559 29.80 15.00 -27.27
N PRO A 560 30.37 14.20 -26.34
CA PRO A 560 31.72 14.41 -25.85
C PRO A 560 32.79 14.15 -26.91
N LYS A 561 32.44 13.45 -28.02
CA LYS A 561 33.38 13.14 -29.10
C LYS A 561 33.48 14.29 -30.10
N THR A 562 32.36 14.90 -30.45
CA THR A 562 32.30 15.92 -31.50
C THR A 562 32.14 17.33 -30.94
N GLY A 563 31.49 17.49 -29.79
CA GLY A 563 31.28 18.76 -29.10
C GLY A 563 30.36 19.74 -29.82
N ASP A 564 29.76 19.35 -30.94
CA ASP A 564 29.06 20.22 -31.89
C ASP A 564 27.53 20.01 -31.92
N ARG A 565 27.04 18.90 -31.35
CA ARG A 565 25.63 18.52 -31.36
C ARG A 565 25.20 17.94 -30.04
N LEU A 566 23.89 18.03 -29.77
CA LEU A 566 23.29 17.35 -28.64
C LEU A 566 23.05 15.88 -28.96
N HIS A 567 23.21 15.04 -27.95
CA HIS A 567 22.79 13.65 -27.96
C HIS A 567 22.03 13.32 -26.67
N LEU A 568 21.19 12.28 -26.70
CA LEU A 568 20.51 11.78 -25.51
C LEU A 568 21.36 10.68 -24.88
N ALA A 569 21.77 10.88 -23.64
CA ALA A 569 22.59 9.95 -22.88
C ALA A 569 22.17 9.89 -21.40
N GLN A 570 22.82 9.01 -20.65
CA GLN A 570 22.78 9.05 -19.19
C GLN A 570 23.45 10.34 -18.69
N SER A 571 22.90 11.00 -17.66
CA SER A 571 23.52 12.24 -17.17
C SER A 571 24.93 12.00 -16.63
N ASP A 572 25.84 12.92 -16.97
CA ASP A 572 27.19 12.98 -16.40
C ASP A 572 27.20 13.46 -14.93
N GLU A 573 26.10 14.06 -14.45
CA GLU A 573 25.98 14.49 -13.06
C GLU A 573 25.95 13.29 -12.08
N PRO A 574 26.65 13.36 -10.93
CA PRO A 574 26.64 12.29 -9.94
C PRO A 574 25.21 12.03 -9.46
N LYS A 575 24.82 10.74 -9.37
CA LYS A 575 23.49 10.27 -8.96
C LYS A 575 23.06 10.79 -7.58
N LYS A 576 22.64 12.05 -7.49
CA LYS A 576 22.24 12.69 -6.23
C LYS A 576 20.76 12.39 -5.97
N TRP A 577 20.47 11.21 -5.43
CA TRP A 577 19.18 10.71 -4.87
C TRP A 577 17.87 10.89 -5.68
N SER A 578 17.92 11.53 -6.85
CA SER A 578 16.80 11.97 -7.70
C SER A 578 16.99 11.62 -9.17
N GLY A 579 18.01 10.81 -9.49
CA GLY A 579 18.46 10.54 -10.86
C GLY A 579 17.29 10.14 -11.76
N ALA A 580 16.94 11.03 -12.68
CA ALA A 580 15.89 10.76 -13.64
C ALA A 580 16.22 9.49 -14.42
N PRO A 581 15.22 8.66 -14.73
CA PRO A 581 15.48 7.40 -15.41
C PRO A 581 15.99 7.67 -16.82
N PHE A 582 17.11 7.04 -17.20
CA PHE A 582 17.48 6.93 -18.60
C PHE A 582 16.80 5.67 -19.17
N LEU A 583 15.77 5.86 -19.99
CA LEU A 583 14.87 4.80 -20.47
C LEU A 583 14.83 4.78 -22.00
N LEU A 584 14.95 3.58 -22.55
CA LEU A 584 14.65 3.26 -23.94
C LEU A 584 13.52 2.23 -23.94
N SER A 585 12.37 2.58 -24.48
CA SER A 585 11.25 1.67 -24.53
C SER A 585 10.62 1.56 -25.90
N GLY A 586 10.35 0.32 -26.33
CA GLY A 586 9.50 0.05 -27.50
C GLY A 586 8.00 0.02 -27.15
N PHE A 587 7.63 0.28 -25.90
CA PHE A 587 6.22 0.36 -25.50
C PHE A 587 5.70 1.79 -25.64
N GLN A 588 4.39 1.91 -25.90
CA GLN A 588 3.70 3.19 -25.78
C GLN A 588 3.73 3.70 -24.33
N GLU A 589 3.78 5.02 -24.18
CA GLU A 589 3.80 5.72 -22.88
C GLU A 589 2.69 5.23 -21.94
N SER A 590 1.46 5.09 -22.45
CA SER A 590 0.30 4.62 -21.67
C SER A 590 0.50 3.24 -21.03
N HIS A 591 1.24 2.34 -21.69
CA HIS A 591 1.57 1.03 -21.16
C HIS A 591 2.60 1.14 -20.02
N LEU A 592 3.60 2.01 -20.17
CA LEU A 592 4.61 2.29 -19.14
C LEU A 592 3.98 2.92 -17.90
N LEU A 593 3.06 3.87 -18.08
CA LEU A 593 2.31 4.51 -17.00
C LEU A 593 1.42 3.51 -16.23
N ARG A 594 0.74 2.60 -16.93
CA ARG A 594 -0.09 1.57 -16.30
C ARG A 594 0.75 0.56 -15.53
N ARG A 595 1.84 0.07 -16.12
CA ARG A 595 2.73 -0.93 -15.49
C ARG A 595 3.42 -0.36 -14.25
N SER A 596 3.96 0.85 -14.34
CA SER A 596 4.59 1.54 -13.21
C SER A 596 3.57 1.89 -12.12
N GLY A 597 2.37 2.36 -12.50
CA GLY A 597 1.29 2.68 -11.57
C GLY A 597 0.81 1.47 -10.78
N LEU A 598 0.65 0.32 -11.44
CA LEU A 598 0.29 -0.93 -10.77
C LEU A 598 1.38 -1.44 -9.82
N ALA A 599 2.64 -1.37 -10.24
CA ALA A 599 3.77 -1.73 -9.37
C ALA A 599 3.83 -0.82 -8.14
N ALA A 600 3.68 0.50 -8.32
CA ALA A 600 3.63 1.47 -7.24
C ALA A 600 2.46 1.20 -6.28
N ALA A 601 1.25 1.01 -6.80
CA ALA A 601 0.06 0.70 -6.00
C ALA A 601 0.25 -0.58 -5.17
N THR A 602 0.83 -1.63 -5.76
CA THR A 602 1.08 -2.90 -5.07
C THR A 602 2.09 -2.75 -3.94
N ILE A 603 3.18 -2.00 -4.16
CA ILE A 603 4.19 -1.78 -3.11
C ILE A 603 3.64 -0.88 -2.00
N LEU A 604 2.91 0.18 -2.34
CA LEU A 604 2.30 1.09 -1.36
C LEU A 604 1.20 0.40 -0.55
N ASN A 605 0.54 -0.60 -1.12
CA ASN A 605 -0.36 -1.48 -0.37
C ASN A 605 0.38 -2.24 0.75
N LEU A 606 1.60 -2.74 0.48
CA LEU A 606 2.42 -3.37 1.52
C LEU A 606 2.76 -2.40 2.65
N THR A 607 3.03 -1.14 2.32
CA THR A 607 3.22 -0.09 3.34
C THR A 607 1.97 0.09 4.18
N PHE A 608 0.82 0.25 3.53
CA PHE A 608 -0.46 0.42 4.20
C PHE A 608 -0.78 -0.75 5.14
N ALA A 609 -0.62 -1.98 4.65
CA ALA A 609 -0.81 -3.19 5.45
C ALA A 609 0.14 -3.24 6.66
N ALA A 610 1.41 -2.86 6.49
CA ALA A 610 2.39 -2.85 7.56
C ALA A 610 2.07 -1.80 8.64
N VAL A 611 1.68 -0.58 8.24
CA VAL A 611 1.29 0.50 9.15
C VAL A 611 0.01 0.14 9.90
N LEU A 612 -0.98 -0.44 9.22
CA LEU A 612 -2.19 -0.94 9.89
C LEU A 612 -1.87 -2.05 10.90
N PHE A 613 -0.98 -2.98 10.56
CA PHE A 613 -0.55 -4.02 11.49
C PHE A 613 0.10 -3.42 12.73
N ALA A 614 1.04 -2.49 12.54
CA ALA A 614 1.69 -1.78 13.65
C ALA A 614 0.66 -1.06 14.53
N GLY A 615 -0.32 -0.37 13.94
CA GLY A 615 -1.41 0.27 14.65
C GLY A 615 -2.27 -0.70 15.47
N LEU A 616 -2.69 -1.82 14.87
CA LEU A 616 -3.45 -2.86 15.55
C LEU A 616 -2.66 -3.52 16.69
N MET A 617 -1.34 -3.71 16.51
CA MET A 617 -0.45 -4.25 17.54
C MET A 617 -0.28 -3.27 18.71
N ILE A 618 -0.17 -1.96 18.44
CA ILE A 618 -0.13 -0.92 19.48
C ILE A 618 -1.41 -0.95 20.31
N PHE A 619 -2.59 -1.02 19.68
CA PHE A 619 -3.85 -1.18 20.41
C PHE A 619 -3.88 -2.44 21.26
N GLY A 620 -3.28 -3.52 20.76
CA GLY A 620 -3.09 -4.72 21.54
C GLY A 620 -2.21 -4.53 22.77
N VAL A 621 -1.01 -3.94 22.60
CA VAL A 621 -0.08 -3.66 23.72
C VAL A 621 -0.75 -2.79 24.78
N LEU A 622 -1.53 -1.79 24.36
CA LEU A 622 -2.29 -0.91 25.25
C LEU A 622 -3.49 -1.60 25.93
N GLY A 623 -3.83 -2.84 25.54
CA GLY A 623 -4.98 -3.57 26.06
C GLY A 623 -6.33 -2.98 25.63
N SER A 624 -6.32 -2.09 24.62
CA SER A 624 -7.51 -1.41 24.12
C SER A 624 -8.05 -2.16 22.90
N PHE A 625 -8.80 -3.24 23.12
CA PHE A 625 -9.61 -3.91 22.08
C PHE A 625 -11.07 -3.46 22.13
N ASN A 626 -11.27 -2.17 22.36
CA ASN A 626 -12.59 -1.57 22.37
C ASN A 626 -13.04 -1.23 20.95
N PRO A 627 -14.34 -1.12 20.68
CA PRO A 627 -14.81 -0.67 19.36
C PRO A 627 -14.22 0.68 18.95
N ALA A 628 -13.94 1.57 19.91
CA ALA A 628 -13.24 2.83 19.68
C ALA A 628 -11.88 2.65 18.97
N SER A 629 -11.16 1.57 19.26
CA SER A 629 -9.87 1.25 18.65
C SER A 629 -10.03 0.87 17.16
N TYR A 630 -11.15 0.26 16.77
CA TYR A 630 -11.47 0.00 15.36
C TYR A 630 -11.81 1.29 14.62
N LEU A 631 -12.55 2.20 15.26
CA LEU A 631 -12.81 3.54 14.70
C LEU A 631 -11.52 4.33 14.52
N ALA A 632 -10.64 4.33 15.52
CA ALA A 632 -9.33 4.98 15.43
C ALA A 632 -8.45 4.34 14.34
N ALA A 633 -8.43 3.00 14.27
CA ALA A 633 -7.72 2.27 13.22
C ALA A 633 -8.25 2.61 11.80
N ALA A 634 -9.56 2.84 11.66
CA ALA A 634 -10.17 3.23 10.40
C ALA A 634 -9.67 4.60 9.90
N LEU A 635 -9.17 5.48 10.78
CA LEU A 635 -8.61 6.78 10.40
C LEU A 635 -7.14 6.69 9.97
N ILE A 636 -6.39 5.69 10.44
CA ILE A 636 -4.95 5.53 10.13
C ILE A 636 -4.74 5.43 8.62
N GLY A 637 -5.56 4.64 7.94
CA GLY A 637 -5.46 4.41 6.50
C GLY A 637 -5.59 5.68 5.65
N PRO A 638 -6.72 6.41 5.76
CA PRO A 638 -6.91 7.69 5.09
C PRO A 638 -5.82 8.72 5.42
N LEU A 639 -5.44 8.86 6.69
CA LEU A 639 -4.39 9.81 7.10
C LEU A 639 -3.03 9.49 6.45
N LEU A 640 -2.65 8.21 6.43
CA LEU A 640 -1.44 7.75 5.76
C LEU A 640 -1.49 8.07 4.26
N MET A 641 -2.60 7.75 3.59
CA MET A 641 -2.76 8.00 2.16
C MET A 641 -2.75 9.49 1.81
N ILE A 642 -3.34 10.35 2.65
CA ILE A 642 -3.28 11.81 2.52
C ILE A 642 -1.83 12.30 2.65
N GLY A 643 -1.10 11.84 3.67
CA GLY A 643 0.32 12.21 3.85
C GLY A 643 1.21 11.82 2.67
N ILE A 644 1.00 10.61 2.12
CA ILE A 644 1.71 10.17 0.91
C ILE A 644 1.31 11.02 -0.30
N ALA A 645 0.01 11.31 -0.49
CA ALA A 645 -0.47 12.15 -1.58
C ALA A 645 0.18 13.55 -1.54
N ILE A 646 0.14 14.22 -0.38
CA ILE A 646 0.78 15.53 -0.16
C ILE A 646 2.26 15.49 -0.55
N THR A 647 2.98 14.46 -0.12
CA THR A 647 4.41 14.28 -0.43
C THR A 647 4.67 14.15 -1.93
N ILE A 648 3.82 13.40 -2.66
CA ILE A 648 3.93 13.25 -4.12
C ILE A 648 3.70 14.61 -4.80
N HIS A 649 2.59 15.28 -4.47
CA HIS A 649 2.23 16.57 -5.06
C HIS A 649 3.28 17.65 -4.80
N TYR A 650 3.82 17.72 -3.58
CA TYR A 650 4.89 18.65 -3.24
C TYR A 650 6.13 18.44 -4.13
N ASN A 651 6.57 17.19 -4.30
CA ASN A 651 7.72 16.87 -5.14
C ASN A 651 7.47 17.20 -6.62
N ASP A 652 6.24 16.98 -7.12
CA ASP A 652 5.86 17.36 -8.49
C ASP A 652 5.96 18.88 -8.69
N LEU A 653 5.46 19.68 -7.75
CA LEU A 653 5.56 21.15 -7.82
C LEU A 653 7.01 21.64 -7.78
N VAL A 654 7.86 21.02 -6.94
CA VAL A 654 9.30 21.32 -6.91
C VAL A 654 9.94 20.98 -8.26
N PHE A 655 9.62 19.83 -8.84
CA PHE A 655 10.16 19.40 -10.13
C PHE A 655 9.78 20.39 -11.26
N LEU A 656 8.50 20.74 -11.37
CA LEU A 656 8.02 21.70 -12.38
C LEU A 656 8.68 23.08 -12.21
N ARG A 657 8.83 23.56 -10.97
CA ARG A 657 9.53 24.82 -10.70
C ARG A 657 10.99 24.77 -11.14
N GLN A 658 11.70 23.67 -10.85
CA GLN A 658 13.10 23.52 -11.27
C GLN A 658 13.22 23.39 -12.79
N ARG A 659 12.25 22.77 -13.47
CA ARG A 659 12.20 22.71 -14.93
C ARG A 659 12.07 24.11 -15.55
N ALA A 660 11.14 24.94 -15.05
CA ALA A 660 10.99 26.31 -15.54
C ALA A 660 12.28 27.13 -15.33
N ARG A 661 12.91 27.03 -14.14
CA ARG A 661 14.20 27.68 -13.85
C ARG A 661 15.33 27.19 -14.75
N ARG A 662 15.37 25.89 -15.07
CA ARG A 662 16.36 25.34 -15.99
C ARG A 662 16.17 25.88 -17.40
N ASN A 663 14.93 25.92 -17.89
CA ASN A 663 14.62 26.46 -19.21
C ASN A 663 15.01 27.94 -19.30
N TRP A 664 14.81 28.70 -18.21
CA TRP A 664 15.34 30.06 -18.11
C TRP A 664 16.86 30.12 -18.26
N SER A 665 17.60 29.29 -17.53
CA SER A 665 19.06 29.22 -17.68
C SER A 665 19.52 28.82 -19.08
N ASN A 666 18.73 28.02 -19.81
CA ASN A 666 19.03 27.70 -21.21
C ASN A 666 18.87 28.92 -22.12
N ILE A 667 17.89 29.79 -21.86
CA ILE A 667 17.73 31.08 -22.56
C ILE A 667 18.95 31.97 -22.27
N ASP A 668 19.36 32.10 -21.00
CA ASP A 668 20.53 32.90 -20.60
C ASP A 668 21.79 32.45 -21.36
N VAL A 669 22.01 31.13 -21.49
CA VAL A 669 23.13 30.57 -22.25
C VAL A 669 23.01 30.87 -23.74
N ALA A 670 21.83 30.75 -24.33
CA ALA A 670 21.61 31.07 -25.75
C ALA A 670 21.84 32.56 -26.05
N LEU A 671 21.39 33.45 -25.17
CA LEU A 671 21.65 34.89 -25.25
C LEU A 671 23.14 35.20 -25.12
N GLN A 672 23.85 34.51 -24.21
CA GLN A 672 25.30 34.68 -24.06
C GLN A 672 26.04 34.24 -25.34
N LYS A 673 25.69 33.09 -25.93
CA LYS A 673 26.27 32.63 -27.20
C LYS A 673 26.06 33.65 -28.31
N ARG A 674 24.85 34.19 -28.44
CA ARG A 674 24.55 35.24 -29.41
C ARG A 674 25.43 36.47 -29.18
N ASN A 675 25.55 36.93 -27.93
CA ASN A 675 26.37 38.09 -27.59
C ASN A 675 27.86 37.87 -27.91
N ASP A 676 28.36 36.65 -27.70
CA ASP A 676 29.73 36.26 -28.06
C ASP A 676 29.96 36.26 -29.59
N LEU A 677 28.91 35.98 -30.40
CA LEU A 677 28.95 36.04 -31.87
C LEU A 677 28.90 37.46 -32.45
N ILE A 678 28.30 38.44 -31.75
CA ILE A 678 28.14 39.81 -32.27
C ILE A 678 29.51 40.47 -32.54
N LYS A 679 30.50 40.27 -31.66
CA LYS A 679 31.81 40.93 -31.81
C LYS A 679 32.56 40.46 -33.08
N PRO A 680 32.75 39.15 -33.33
CA PRO A 680 33.29 38.66 -34.61
C PRO A 680 32.47 39.13 -35.82
N LEU A 681 31.13 39.14 -35.72
CA LEU A 681 30.26 39.61 -36.79
C LEU A 681 30.49 41.10 -37.10
N GLN A 682 30.65 41.93 -36.07
CA GLN A 682 30.95 43.36 -36.20
C GLN A 682 32.33 43.61 -36.82
N GLU A 683 33.35 42.87 -36.41
CA GLU A 683 34.72 43.01 -36.96
C GLU A 683 34.79 42.67 -38.46
N VAL A 684 34.14 41.57 -38.86
CA VAL A 684 34.09 41.13 -40.27
C VAL A 684 33.17 42.01 -41.11
N ALA A 685 32.05 42.46 -40.55
CA ALA A 685 31.17 43.40 -41.24
C ALA A 685 31.85 44.75 -41.45
N ALA A 686 32.53 45.30 -40.44
CA ALA A 686 33.24 46.58 -40.55
C ALA A 686 34.34 46.55 -41.63
N SER A 687 35.05 45.42 -41.81
CA SER A 687 36.07 45.30 -42.86
C SER A 687 35.50 45.12 -44.27
N THR A 688 34.25 44.67 -44.39
CA THR A 688 33.60 44.37 -45.67
C THR A 688 32.65 45.49 -46.12
N LEU A 689 32.15 46.29 -45.17
CA LEU A 689 31.12 47.31 -45.35
C LEU A 689 31.52 48.63 -44.66
N GLU A 690 32.60 49.27 -45.12
CA GLU A 690 33.06 50.55 -44.55
C GLU A 690 32.00 51.68 -44.63
N HIS A 691 30.98 51.55 -45.50
CA HIS A 691 29.99 52.59 -45.77
C HIS A 691 28.57 52.31 -45.21
N GLU A 692 28.31 51.12 -44.63
CA GLU A 692 26.96 50.75 -44.16
C GLU A 692 26.76 51.06 -42.67
N LYS A 693 26.51 52.34 -42.36
CA LYS A 693 26.31 52.83 -40.99
C LYS A 693 25.09 52.21 -40.30
N THR A 694 24.07 51.81 -41.07
CA THR A 694 22.83 51.23 -40.55
C THR A 694 23.10 49.89 -39.87
N LEU A 695 23.85 49.01 -40.52
CA LEU A 695 24.25 47.70 -39.98
C LEU A 695 25.14 47.86 -38.73
N GLN A 696 26.11 48.77 -38.77
CA GLN A 696 27.00 49.02 -37.64
C GLN A 696 26.24 49.56 -36.41
N THR A 697 25.19 50.36 -36.63
CA THR A 697 24.31 50.88 -35.57
C THR A 697 23.48 49.75 -34.96
N LYS A 698 22.85 48.91 -35.79
CA LYS A 698 22.07 47.74 -35.33
C LYS A 698 22.91 46.71 -34.58
N LEU A 699 24.14 46.46 -35.02
CA LEU A 699 25.10 45.60 -34.31
C LEU A 699 25.55 46.22 -32.97
N ALA A 700 25.68 47.55 -32.90
CA ALA A 700 25.99 48.24 -31.66
C ALA A 700 24.81 48.21 -30.67
N GLU A 701 23.57 48.33 -31.16
CA GLU A 701 22.33 48.17 -30.39
C GLU A 701 22.28 46.77 -29.74
N LEU A 702 22.41 45.71 -30.54
CA LEU A 702 22.45 44.32 -30.05
C LEU A 702 23.56 44.07 -29.01
N ARG A 703 24.71 44.73 -29.15
CA ARG A 703 25.83 44.59 -28.21
C ARG A 703 25.59 45.32 -26.89
N SER A 704 24.78 46.38 -26.90
CA SER A 704 24.48 47.20 -25.73
C SER A 704 23.42 46.58 -24.81
N GLU A 705 22.64 45.65 -25.34
CA GLU A 705 21.62 44.89 -24.61
C GLU A 705 22.28 43.75 -23.81
N ARG A 706 22.52 44.03 -22.54
CA ARG A 706 22.88 43.00 -21.56
C ARG A 706 21.63 42.65 -20.77
N PRO A 707 21.19 41.38 -20.70
CA PRO A 707 20.10 41.00 -19.81
C PRO A 707 20.51 41.34 -18.38
N ASN A 708 19.84 42.31 -17.77
CA ASN A 708 20.03 42.65 -16.36
C ASN A 708 18.86 42.09 -15.56
N ASP A 709 19.19 41.14 -14.67
CA ASP A 709 18.31 40.49 -13.70
C ASP A 709 17.06 39.79 -14.27
N ALA A 710 16.62 38.75 -13.56
CA ALA A 710 15.50 37.88 -13.91
C ALA A 710 14.11 38.55 -13.75
N GLY A 711 13.97 39.78 -14.26
CA GLY A 711 12.72 40.54 -14.38
C GLY A 711 11.97 40.24 -15.68
N ASP A 712 10.98 41.08 -16.00
CA ASP A 712 10.21 41.03 -17.25
C ASP A 712 11.11 41.45 -18.42
N LEU A 713 11.91 40.51 -18.93
CA LEU A 713 12.79 40.69 -20.10
C LEU A 713 12.01 40.73 -21.43
N SER A 714 10.67 40.65 -21.41
CA SER A 714 9.84 40.62 -22.62
C SER A 714 10.10 41.76 -23.63
N PRO A 715 10.28 43.04 -23.22
CA PRO A 715 10.58 44.11 -24.18
C PRO A 715 12.04 44.06 -24.67
N GLU A 716 13.00 43.74 -23.80
CA GLU A 716 14.42 43.64 -24.18
C GLU A 716 14.67 42.48 -25.15
N LEU A 717 14.10 41.30 -24.88
CA LEU A 717 14.16 40.14 -25.80
C LEU A 717 13.55 40.46 -27.16
N ARG A 718 12.43 41.20 -27.19
CA ARG A 718 11.72 41.57 -28.42
C ARG A 718 12.54 42.54 -29.27
N ASP A 719 13.02 43.61 -28.66
CA ASP A 719 13.76 44.67 -29.37
C ASP A 719 15.09 44.12 -29.89
N SER A 720 15.74 43.24 -29.11
CA SER A 720 16.91 42.48 -29.51
C SER A 720 16.66 41.53 -30.68
N HIS A 721 15.58 40.75 -30.62
CA HIS A 721 15.22 39.84 -31.71
C HIS A 721 14.89 40.60 -33.00
N GLN A 722 14.26 41.77 -32.90
CA GLN A 722 14.00 42.63 -34.05
C GLN A 722 15.29 43.14 -34.68
N ALA A 723 16.28 43.58 -33.88
CA ALA A 723 17.56 44.02 -34.39
C ALA A 723 18.34 42.88 -35.10
N ALA A 724 18.25 41.64 -34.59
CA ALA A 724 18.81 40.47 -35.27
C ALA A 724 18.11 40.18 -36.61
N ARG A 725 16.77 40.25 -36.66
CA ARG A 725 16.00 40.14 -37.92
C ARG A 725 16.39 41.22 -38.93
N ASP A 726 16.52 42.47 -38.49
CA ASP A 726 16.92 43.59 -39.35
C ASP A 726 18.32 43.33 -39.98
N ILE A 727 19.26 42.78 -39.22
CA ILE A 727 20.60 42.42 -39.73
C ILE A 727 20.53 41.28 -40.74
N ILE A 728 19.69 40.27 -40.50
CA ILE A 728 19.50 39.14 -41.41
C ILE A 728 18.82 39.58 -42.71
N ALA A 729 17.83 40.47 -42.63
CA ALA A 729 17.16 41.05 -43.80
C ALA A 729 18.12 41.92 -44.62
N LEU A 730 18.96 42.72 -43.97
CA LEU A 730 19.97 43.52 -44.68
C LEU A 730 21.02 42.65 -45.38
N ALA A 731 21.30 41.46 -44.86
CA ALA A 731 22.14 40.48 -45.55
C ALA A 731 21.50 39.89 -46.82
N GLU A 732 20.17 39.89 -46.94
CA GLU A 732 19.47 39.51 -48.18
C GLU A 732 19.56 40.58 -49.26
N ASP A 733 19.45 41.84 -48.86
CA ASP A 733 19.45 42.98 -49.78
C ASP A 733 20.80 43.20 -50.49
N TYR A 734 21.89 42.60 -49.97
CA TYR A 734 23.24 42.72 -50.50
C TYR A 734 23.85 41.33 -50.79
N PRO A 735 23.60 40.72 -51.96
CA PRO A 735 24.07 39.39 -52.33
C PRO A 735 25.60 39.21 -52.27
N ASP A 736 26.35 40.29 -52.50
CA ASP A 736 27.82 40.31 -52.39
C ASP A 736 28.31 40.05 -50.95
N LEU A 737 27.47 40.27 -49.93
CA LEU A 737 27.73 39.91 -48.53
C LEU A 737 27.66 38.41 -48.28
N GLY A 738 26.83 37.69 -49.04
CA GLY A 738 26.73 36.23 -49.01
C GLY A 738 27.92 35.53 -49.67
N ALA A 739 28.62 36.20 -50.60
CA ALA A 739 29.77 35.66 -51.31
C ALA A 739 31.03 35.53 -50.43
N GLY A 740 31.12 36.31 -49.34
CA GLY A 740 32.20 36.21 -48.36
C GLY A 740 32.04 34.98 -47.46
N ARG A 741 32.89 33.95 -47.64
CA ARG A 741 32.82 32.67 -46.89
C ARG A 741 32.73 32.84 -45.36
N THR A 742 33.34 33.87 -44.79
CA THR A 742 33.37 34.12 -43.33
C THR A 742 32.10 34.81 -42.83
N LEU A 743 31.63 35.85 -43.52
CA LEU A 743 30.44 36.61 -43.11
C LEU A 743 29.17 35.77 -43.24
N GLY A 744 29.03 35.02 -44.34
CA GLY A 744 27.90 34.11 -44.52
C GLY A 744 27.86 32.98 -43.49
N LYS A 745 29.02 32.52 -43.01
CA LYS A 745 29.09 31.54 -41.92
C LYS A 745 28.61 32.14 -40.59
N LEU A 746 29.05 33.35 -40.24
CA LEU A 746 28.63 34.04 -39.02
C LEU A 746 27.14 34.44 -39.05
N ALA A 747 26.63 34.86 -40.20
CA ALA A 747 25.20 35.14 -40.38
C ALA A 747 24.35 33.87 -40.21
N LYS A 748 24.83 32.73 -40.74
CA LYS A 748 24.19 31.42 -40.53
C LYS A 748 24.23 30.99 -39.06
N GLU A 749 25.34 31.20 -38.35
CA GLU A 749 25.45 30.96 -36.91
C GLU A 749 24.50 31.87 -36.10
N LEU A 750 24.34 33.14 -36.50
CA LEU A 750 23.38 34.07 -35.88
C LEU A 750 21.93 33.59 -36.07
N VAL A 751 21.54 33.17 -37.29
CA VAL A 751 20.21 32.60 -37.55
C VAL A 751 19.98 31.33 -36.71
N GLN A 752 21.00 30.51 -36.53
CA GLN A 752 20.92 29.33 -35.66
C GLN A 752 20.72 29.71 -34.19
N CYS A 753 21.44 30.72 -33.68
CA CYS A 753 21.25 31.21 -32.32
C CYS A 753 19.87 31.83 -32.11
N GLU A 754 19.35 32.63 -33.04
CA GLU A 754 18.00 33.18 -32.95
C GLU A 754 16.91 32.09 -32.96
N ASN A 755 17.10 31.04 -33.77
CA ASN A 755 16.21 29.88 -33.74
C ASN A 755 16.34 29.07 -32.43
N GLU A 756 17.53 28.97 -31.83
CA GLU A 756 17.75 28.37 -30.51
C GLU A 756 17.06 29.19 -29.40
N ILE A 757 17.13 30.52 -29.45
CA ILE A 757 16.46 31.43 -28.51
C ILE A 757 14.94 31.31 -28.65
N ALA A 758 14.41 31.32 -29.88
CA ALA A 758 12.98 31.11 -30.15
C ALA A 758 12.49 29.78 -29.54
N PHE A 759 13.22 28.70 -29.79
CA PHE A 759 12.87 27.38 -29.28
C PHE A 759 12.95 27.27 -27.74
N THR A 760 14.02 27.78 -27.14
CA THR A 760 14.18 27.76 -25.67
C THR A 760 13.16 28.66 -24.96
N SER A 761 12.75 29.76 -25.57
CA SER A 761 11.69 30.65 -25.08
C SER A 761 10.31 29.99 -25.10
N GLU A 762 9.96 29.30 -26.19
CA GLU A 762 8.75 28.47 -26.28
C GLU A 762 8.74 27.42 -25.16
N GLY A 763 9.85 26.67 -25.00
CA GLY A 763 9.99 25.67 -23.94
C GLY A 763 9.94 26.24 -22.51
N TYR A 764 10.37 27.48 -22.28
CA TYR A 764 10.21 28.16 -20.99
C TYR A 764 8.75 28.49 -20.70
N ASN A 765 8.05 29.10 -21.67
CA ASN A 765 6.64 29.44 -21.53
C ASN A 765 5.79 28.20 -21.26
N ASP A 766 6.01 27.10 -22.00
CA ASP A 766 5.33 25.82 -21.77
C ASP A 766 5.54 25.31 -20.34
N ALA A 767 6.78 25.41 -19.82
CA ALA A 767 7.11 24.97 -18.47
C ALA A 767 6.48 25.86 -17.39
N VAL A 768 6.46 27.18 -17.59
CA VAL A 768 5.81 28.14 -16.69
C VAL A 768 4.30 27.98 -16.72
N GLU A 769 3.68 27.81 -17.90
CA GLU A 769 2.24 27.58 -18.02
C GLU A 769 1.82 26.29 -17.30
N THR A 770 2.56 25.20 -17.52
CA THR A 770 2.33 23.93 -16.82
C THR A 770 2.45 24.10 -15.30
N TYR A 771 3.47 24.84 -14.84
CA TYR A 771 3.68 25.12 -13.43
C TYR A 771 2.58 25.99 -12.81
N ASN A 772 2.24 27.12 -13.44
CA ASN A 772 1.21 28.06 -13.00
C ASN A 772 -0.18 27.41 -12.99
N THR A 773 -0.53 26.66 -14.04
CA THR A 773 -1.76 25.87 -14.12
C THR A 773 -1.84 24.88 -12.97
N ARG A 774 -0.72 24.23 -12.64
CA ARG A 774 -0.67 23.27 -11.54
C ARG A 774 -0.88 23.91 -10.18
N ILE A 775 -0.17 24.99 -9.85
CA ILE A 775 -0.37 25.66 -8.55
C ILE A 775 -1.75 26.33 -8.43
N ALA A 776 -2.44 26.59 -9.54
CA ALA A 776 -3.81 27.10 -9.56
C ALA A 776 -4.90 26.00 -9.50
N SER A 777 -4.55 24.73 -9.71
CA SER A 777 -5.51 23.62 -9.82
C SER A 777 -5.71 22.86 -8.50
N PHE A 778 -6.93 22.40 -8.21
CA PHE A 778 -7.17 21.52 -7.05
C PHE A 778 -6.63 20.09 -7.31
N PRO A 779 -5.94 19.43 -6.35
CA PRO A 779 -5.71 19.84 -4.95
C PRO A 779 -4.42 20.66 -4.72
N ASP A 780 -3.57 20.81 -5.73
CA ASP A 780 -2.26 21.48 -5.67
C ASP A 780 -2.37 22.93 -5.16
N LEU A 781 -3.48 23.62 -5.43
CA LEU A 781 -3.81 24.96 -4.92
C LEU A 781 -3.70 25.10 -3.40
N ILE A 782 -4.21 24.13 -2.64
CA ILE A 782 -4.15 24.17 -1.18
C ILE A 782 -2.70 24.06 -0.72
N LEU A 783 -1.97 23.13 -1.33
CA LEU A 783 -0.56 22.90 -1.01
C LEU A 783 0.31 24.11 -1.38
N ALA A 784 0.09 24.71 -2.54
CA ALA A 784 0.80 25.89 -3.02
C ALA A 784 0.63 27.08 -2.07
N LYS A 785 -0.60 27.36 -1.62
CA LYS A 785 -0.88 28.42 -0.65
C LYS A 785 -0.22 28.18 0.71
N LEU A 786 -0.21 26.93 1.20
CA LEU A 786 0.39 26.59 2.50
C LEU A 786 1.92 26.61 2.48
N THR A 787 2.54 26.28 1.34
CA THR A 787 4.01 26.13 1.21
C THR A 787 4.70 27.31 0.52
N GLY A 788 3.93 28.27 0.02
CA GLY A 788 4.44 29.51 -0.57
C GLY A 788 4.93 29.38 -2.02
N PHE A 789 4.45 28.40 -2.79
CA PHE A 789 4.66 28.39 -4.24
C PHE A 789 3.89 29.55 -4.88
N ARG A 790 4.57 30.33 -5.73
CA ARG A 790 4.05 31.52 -6.40
C ARG A 790 4.17 31.35 -7.90
N GLU A 791 3.27 31.99 -8.64
CA GLU A 791 3.31 32.04 -10.10
C GLU A 791 4.64 32.62 -10.61
N MET A 792 5.11 32.09 -11.74
CA MET A 792 6.23 32.64 -12.49
C MET A 792 5.72 33.45 -13.67
N ALA A 793 6.48 34.47 -14.08
CA ALA A 793 6.13 35.30 -15.23
C ALA A 793 6.31 34.53 -16.54
N LEU A 794 5.38 34.70 -17.47
CA LEU A 794 5.50 34.25 -18.86
C LEU A 794 6.25 35.31 -19.68
N LEU A 795 6.96 34.87 -20.73
CA LEU A 795 7.47 35.77 -21.77
C LEU A 795 6.31 36.19 -22.66
N THR A 796 5.96 37.48 -22.65
CA THR A 796 4.80 38.01 -23.42
C THR A 796 5.09 38.15 -24.92
N HIS A 797 6.36 38.32 -25.30
CA HIS A 797 6.83 38.42 -26.68
C HIS A 797 7.92 37.38 -26.94
N ALA A 798 7.53 36.11 -27.12
CA ALA A 798 8.48 35.06 -27.48
C ALA A 798 9.03 35.31 -28.91
N PRO A 799 10.35 35.25 -29.12
CA PRO A 799 10.95 35.43 -30.44
C PRO A 799 10.47 34.34 -31.41
N GLU A 800 10.21 34.73 -32.67
CA GLU A 800 9.68 33.84 -33.70
C GLU A 800 10.83 33.34 -34.60
N ARG A 801 10.73 32.08 -35.04
CA ARG A 801 11.76 31.46 -35.88
C ARG A 801 12.06 32.29 -37.13
N ILE A 802 13.34 32.36 -37.49
CA ILE A 802 13.82 33.05 -38.68
C ILE A 802 14.13 32.00 -39.74
N GLU A 803 13.49 32.10 -40.90
CA GLU A 803 13.82 31.26 -42.05
C GLU A 803 15.22 31.61 -42.57
N MET A 804 15.99 30.59 -42.99
CA MET A 804 17.30 30.87 -43.57
C MET A 804 17.15 31.62 -44.90
N PRO A 805 17.83 32.76 -45.06
CA PRO A 805 17.85 33.50 -46.30
C PRO A 805 18.32 32.67 -47.50
N LYS A 806 17.69 32.88 -48.66
CA LYS A 806 18.01 32.14 -49.91
C LYS A 806 19.46 32.34 -50.36
N VAL A 807 20.03 33.50 -50.05
CA VAL A 807 21.41 33.89 -50.42
C VAL A 807 22.47 32.98 -49.76
N PHE A 808 22.14 32.33 -48.62
CA PHE A 808 23.07 31.45 -47.89
C PHE A 808 22.88 29.95 -48.17
N LEU A 809 21.93 29.58 -49.03
CA LEU A 809 21.63 28.19 -49.42
C LEU A 809 22.38 27.74 -50.69
N GLY A 810 23.24 28.59 -51.24
CA GLY A 810 23.99 28.40 -52.49
C GLY A 810 25.09 27.34 -52.43
#